data_AF-A0A3R7PNH3-F1
#
_entry.id   AF-A0A3R7PNH3-F1
#
_cell.length_a   1.000
_cell.length_b   1.000
_cell.length_c   1.000
_cell.angle_alpha   90.00
_cell.angle_beta   90.00
_cell.angle_gamma   90.00
#
_symmetry.space_group_name_H-M   'P 1'
#
loop_
_entity.id
_entity.type
_entity.pdbx_description
1 polymer ?
#
loop_
_entity_poly.entity_id
_entity_poly.type
_entity_poly.pdbx_seq_one_letter_code
_entity_poly.pdbx_strand_id
1 'polypeptide(L)'
;MTTVLAWGAIDYGAAYIQAGEMPYMKEAVKWATDYFLKAHVSPTVLYGQVGNGQLDHAFWGRPEDMTMDRPAYKITEANPGSDLVAETSAALAAASILFKDSNPAYSAECLQHSRELYDFANNFRGDYDATIPGVSEFYASYGYYDELAWAAAWLYRATGETSYLTAAKTHFQQLSTTPWEFSWADKTPGVQVLLAQLADEVDKATYVNHLTNFCNDIIDNRQRTPKGLVYLSQWGSLRYAANAVFICLRAADLGINPEKYREFGKQQIHYMLGDTGRSYVVGFGVNPPQRPHHASSSCKPAPATCDWDFHSPDPNPHVLYGALVEALTPTTAALRSLTDCGGVTAAPTTAAPTPAPTSVPTPAPTSAPTTPNTGGGSGSCFRFAKANSWSGNYDGTLYVTIPTDVGSWSIDLQLSSSVNNFQAWTANVAPTSGTSITLTNKNYNGVQTAGATLELGILVTFSGPTPAITAATFNGEMLTGCGATSAPSTPAPTPAPTPASTPESTVNPGTEEPSTQAPGSGCVAPGTSYDYDEVLHKSLLFYEAQRSGDLPASQRVTWRKDSALGDAKDSVTNVQLDLTGGYYDAGDYGKFGYPMSSMTTVLAWGAIDYGAAYIQAGEMPYMKEAVKWATDYFLKAHVSPTVLYGQVGNGQLDHAFWGRPEDMTMDRPAYKITEANPGSDLVAETSAALAAASILFKDSNPAYSAECLQHSRELYDFANNFRGDYDATIPGVSEFYASYGYYDELAWAAAWLYRATDNRQRTPKGLVYLSQWGSLRYAANAVFICLRAADLGINPEKYREFGKQQIHYMLGDTGRSYVVGFGVNPPQRPHHASSSCKPAPATCDWSDFHSPDPNPHVLYGALVGGPDANDWYEDKREDYVKNEVATDYNAGFQSAVAALRSLTDCGA
;
A
#
# COMPACT_ATOMS: atom_id res chain seq x y z
N MET A 1 13.69 15.56 -17.98
CA MET A 1 12.39 14.85 -17.81
C MET A 1 12.52 13.37 -18.12
N THR A 2 12.90 12.98 -19.35
CA THR A 2 13.01 11.56 -19.78
C THR A 2 13.86 10.70 -18.85
N THR A 3 15.02 11.21 -18.41
CA THR A 3 15.90 10.51 -17.45
C THR A 3 15.20 10.20 -16.13
N VAL A 4 14.43 11.14 -15.59
CA VAL A 4 13.72 10.99 -14.30
C VAL A 4 12.51 10.06 -14.43
N LEU A 5 11.80 10.09 -15.58
CA LEU A 5 10.73 9.13 -15.87
C LEU A 5 11.29 7.70 -15.99
N ALA A 6 12.36 7.52 -16.75
CA ALA A 6 13.06 6.25 -16.84
C ALA A 6 13.56 5.80 -15.46
N TRP A 7 14.13 6.70 -14.66
CA TRP A 7 14.57 6.40 -13.29
C TRP A 7 13.42 5.90 -12.41
N GLY A 8 12.28 6.59 -12.43
CA GLY A 8 11.08 6.15 -11.71
C GLY A 8 10.63 4.76 -12.14
N ALA A 9 10.65 4.45 -13.44
CA ALA A 9 10.29 3.13 -13.96
C ALA A 9 11.30 2.03 -13.61
N ILE A 10 12.59 2.36 -13.54
CA ILE A 10 13.66 1.41 -13.16
C ILE A 10 13.57 1.07 -11.67
N ASP A 11 13.44 2.09 -10.81
CA ASP A 11 13.56 1.91 -9.36
C ASP A 11 12.23 1.66 -8.65
N TYR A 12 11.12 2.10 -9.25
CA TYR A 12 9.75 1.85 -8.76
C TYR A 12 8.91 1.05 -9.76
N GLY A 13 9.56 0.21 -10.59
CA GLY A 13 8.90 -0.52 -11.66
C GLY A 13 7.74 -1.40 -11.21
N ALA A 14 7.82 -1.97 -10.01
CA ALA A 14 6.72 -2.76 -9.41
C ALA A 14 5.42 -1.94 -9.28
N ALA A 15 5.50 -0.67 -8.88
CA ALA A 15 4.32 0.18 -8.74
C ALA A 15 3.67 0.51 -10.09
N TYR A 16 4.47 0.73 -11.13
CA TYR A 16 3.97 0.93 -12.49
C TYR A 16 3.36 -0.36 -13.08
N ILE A 17 3.93 -1.52 -12.78
CA ILE A 17 3.38 -2.82 -13.18
C ILE A 17 2.05 -3.07 -12.48
N GLN A 18 1.97 -2.85 -11.17
CA GLN A 18 0.75 -3.01 -10.38
C GLN A 18 -0.38 -2.09 -10.86
N ALA A 19 -0.04 -0.88 -11.29
CA ALA A 19 -1.00 0.07 -11.85
C ALA A 19 -1.42 -0.25 -13.31
N GLY A 20 -0.78 -1.22 -13.97
CA GLY A 20 -0.98 -1.47 -15.41
C GLY A 20 -0.35 -0.41 -16.32
N GLU A 21 0.47 0.49 -15.77
CA GLU A 21 0.99 1.69 -16.45
C GLU A 21 2.39 1.50 -17.05
N MET A 22 3.07 0.38 -16.76
CA MET A 22 4.42 0.12 -17.27
C MET A 22 4.54 0.16 -18.80
N PRO A 23 3.59 -0.40 -19.60
CA PRO A 23 3.64 -0.28 -21.06
C PRO A 23 3.58 1.17 -21.53
N TYR A 24 2.68 1.99 -20.98
CA TYR A 24 2.53 3.40 -21.33
C TYR A 24 3.73 4.24 -20.88
N MET A 25 4.31 3.92 -19.71
CA MET A 25 5.54 4.55 -19.25
C MET A 25 6.71 4.27 -20.19
N LYS A 26 6.87 3.01 -20.64
CA LYS A 26 7.88 2.66 -21.65
C LYS A 26 7.60 3.36 -22.97
N GLU A 27 6.37 3.41 -23.44
CA GLU A 27 6.00 4.14 -24.65
C GLU A 27 6.37 5.63 -24.57
N ALA A 28 6.05 6.29 -23.45
CA ALA A 28 6.39 7.70 -23.22
C ALA A 28 7.90 7.96 -23.21
N VAL A 29 8.68 7.11 -22.52
CA VAL A 29 10.15 7.21 -22.53
C VAL A 29 10.69 6.97 -23.95
N LYS A 30 10.20 5.93 -24.64
CA LYS A 30 10.63 5.60 -25.99
C LYS A 30 10.33 6.73 -26.97
N TRP A 31 9.18 7.39 -26.85
CA TRP A 31 8.79 8.50 -27.71
C TRP A 31 9.81 9.63 -27.68
N ALA A 32 10.28 9.98 -26.49
CA ALA A 32 11.34 10.98 -26.33
C ALA A 32 12.70 10.48 -26.83
N THR A 33 13.09 9.25 -26.51
CA THR A 33 14.40 8.73 -26.94
C THR A 33 14.49 8.45 -28.42
N ASP A 34 13.39 8.11 -29.11
CA ASP A 34 13.35 8.02 -30.58
C ASP A 34 13.61 9.38 -31.23
N TYR A 35 13.16 10.48 -30.61
CA TYR A 35 13.50 11.81 -31.05
C TYR A 35 14.99 12.12 -30.82
N PHE A 36 15.54 11.78 -29.65
CA PHE A 36 16.97 11.99 -29.36
C PHE A 36 17.89 11.20 -30.29
N LEU A 37 17.55 9.95 -30.61
CA LEU A 37 18.29 9.13 -31.57
C LEU A 37 18.29 9.76 -32.97
N LYS A 38 17.16 10.33 -33.41
CA LYS A 38 17.07 11.08 -34.68
C LYS A 38 17.85 12.39 -34.65
N ALA A 39 17.91 13.06 -33.49
CA ALA A 39 18.60 14.33 -33.31
C ALA A 39 20.13 14.16 -33.23
N HIS A 40 20.62 13.00 -32.78
CA HIS A 40 22.04 12.64 -32.76
C HIS A 40 22.45 12.04 -34.11
N VAL A 41 22.84 12.90 -35.05
CA VAL A 41 23.07 12.52 -36.46
C VAL A 41 24.49 12.05 -36.76
N SER A 42 25.44 12.34 -35.86
CA SER A 42 26.83 11.89 -35.90
C SER A 42 27.47 12.10 -34.53
N PRO A 43 28.61 11.45 -34.20
CA PRO A 43 29.18 11.43 -32.85
C PRO A 43 29.37 12.79 -32.17
N THR A 44 29.52 13.89 -32.93
CA THR A 44 29.72 15.25 -32.40
C THR A 44 28.72 16.28 -32.94
N VAL A 45 27.52 15.83 -33.33
CA VAL A 45 26.42 16.71 -33.77
C VAL A 45 25.09 16.27 -33.17
N LEU A 46 24.50 17.16 -32.37
CA LEU A 46 23.17 16.99 -31.77
C LEU A 46 22.26 18.16 -32.14
N TYR A 47 21.09 17.89 -32.71
CA TYR A 47 20.05 18.90 -32.87
C TYR A 47 19.32 19.12 -31.54
N GLY A 48 19.47 20.31 -30.95
CA GLY A 48 18.99 20.61 -29.60
C GLY A 48 17.65 21.32 -29.54
N GLN A 49 17.24 22.00 -30.62
CA GLN A 49 15.98 22.74 -30.67
C GLN A 49 15.41 22.78 -32.10
N VAL A 50 14.09 22.63 -32.20
CA VAL A 50 13.32 22.89 -33.43
C VAL A 50 12.23 23.91 -33.10
N GLY A 51 12.21 25.02 -33.84
CA GLY A 51 11.36 26.18 -33.55
C GLY A 51 12.13 27.35 -32.94
N ASN A 52 11.49 28.50 -32.89
CA ASN A 52 12.01 29.72 -32.29
C ASN A 52 11.11 30.09 -31.11
N GLY A 53 11.66 30.14 -29.89
CA GLY A 53 10.89 30.31 -28.65
C GLY A 53 9.90 31.48 -28.69
N GLN A 54 10.28 32.64 -29.23
CA GLN A 54 9.40 33.80 -29.33
C GLN A 54 8.27 33.58 -30.34
N LEU A 55 8.55 33.02 -31.52
CA LEU A 55 7.52 32.73 -32.52
C LEU A 55 6.56 31.63 -32.06
N ASP A 56 7.09 30.55 -31.47
CA ASP A 56 6.29 29.44 -30.94
C ASP A 56 5.39 29.94 -29.77
N HIS A 57 5.87 30.82 -28.87
CA HIS A 57 5.04 31.41 -27.82
C HIS A 57 4.06 32.48 -28.30
N ALA A 58 4.34 33.15 -29.42
CA ALA A 58 3.42 34.09 -30.05
C ALA A 58 2.24 33.39 -30.75
N PHE A 59 2.34 32.08 -30.98
CA PHE A 59 1.28 31.29 -31.59
C PHE A 59 0.47 30.54 -30.53
N TRP A 60 -0.81 30.91 -30.40
CA TRP A 60 -1.77 30.20 -29.57
C TRP A 60 -2.77 29.43 -30.42
N GLY A 61 -2.46 28.18 -30.73
CA GLY A 61 -3.28 27.34 -31.60
C GLY A 61 -2.98 25.85 -31.46
N ARG A 62 -3.63 25.03 -32.29
CA ARG A 62 -3.32 23.60 -32.35
C ARG A 62 -1.96 23.39 -33.03
N PRO A 63 -1.16 22.41 -32.60
CA PRO A 63 0.10 22.10 -33.27
C PRO A 63 -0.09 21.74 -34.76
N GLU A 64 -1.24 21.19 -35.14
CA GLU A 64 -1.60 20.88 -36.53
C GLU A 64 -1.83 22.12 -37.40
N ASP A 65 -2.15 23.27 -36.78
CA ASP A 65 -2.43 24.53 -37.45
C ASP A 65 -1.17 25.42 -37.54
N MET A 66 -0.02 24.95 -37.04
CA MET A 66 1.25 25.68 -37.08
C MET A 66 1.75 25.81 -38.52
N THR A 67 1.82 27.06 -39.01
CA THR A 67 2.28 27.40 -40.37
C THR A 67 3.54 28.26 -40.40
N MET A 68 4.02 28.69 -39.23
CA MET A 68 5.24 29.49 -39.11
C MET A 68 6.50 28.65 -39.37
N ASP A 69 7.58 29.34 -39.76
CA ASP A 69 8.89 28.70 -39.90
C ASP A 69 9.39 28.16 -38.55
N ARG A 70 9.85 26.90 -38.55
CA ARG A 70 10.41 26.23 -37.37
C ARG A 70 11.86 25.80 -37.63
N PRO A 71 12.83 26.72 -37.50
CA PRO A 71 14.23 26.41 -37.77
C PRO A 71 14.78 25.37 -36.78
N ALA A 72 15.74 24.57 -37.24
CA ALA A 72 16.42 23.57 -36.41
C ALA A 72 17.83 24.06 -36.04
N TYR A 73 18.15 24.05 -34.76
CA TYR A 73 19.43 24.46 -34.20
C TYR A 73 20.21 23.25 -33.69
N LYS A 74 21.52 23.25 -33.89
CA LYS A 74 22.41 22.13 -33.55
C LYS A 74 23.61 22.59 -32.75
N ILE A 75 24.09 21.68 -31.91
CA ILE A 75 25.33 21.75 -31.14
C ILE A 75 26.40 20.97 -31.92
N THR A 76 27.60 21.52 -32.01
CA THR A 76 28.76 20.93 -32.71
C THR A 76 30.04 21.15 -31.92
N GLU A 77 31.15 20.56 -32.33
CA GLU A 77 32.47 20.83 -31.73
C GLU A 77 32.85 22.32 -31.71
N ALA A 78 32.45 23.06 -32.75
CA ALA A 78 32.74 24.49 -32.89
C ALA A 78 31.76 25.38 -32.09
N ASN A 79 30.57 24.87 -31.76
CA ASN A 79 29.56 25.56 -30.95
C ASN A 79 29.01 24.54 -29.93
N PRO A 80 29.74 24.32 -28.82
CA PRO A 80 29.41 23.28 -27.85
C PRO A 80 28.22 23.64 -26.95
N GLY A 81 27.68 22.64 -26.26
CA GLY A 81 26.51 22.72 -25.39
C GLY A 81 26.40 21.47 -24.52
N SER A 82 27.38 21.29 -23.64
CA SER A 82 27.63 20.10 -22.83
C SER A 82 26.48 19.75 -21.91
N ASP A 83 25.82 20.73 -21.33
CA ASP A 83 24.62 20.55 -20.51
C ASP A 83 23.52 19.80 -21.28
N LEU A 84 23.08 20.31 -22.44
CA LEU A 84 22.05 19.65 -23.24
C LEU A 84 22.51 18.28 -23.78
N VAL A 85 23.76 18.20 -24.25
CA VAL A 85 24.31 16.96 -24.81
C VAL A 85 24.45 15.87 -23.73
N ALA A 86 24.92 16.23 -22.52
CA ALA A 86 25.08 15.29 -21.41
C ALA A 86 23.74 14.88 -20.80
N GLU A 87 22.75 15.78 -20.65
CA GLU A 87 21.40 15.38 -20.21
C GLU A 87 20.76 14.41 -21.22
N THR A 88 21.00 14.61 -22.53
CA THR A 88 20.55 13.68 -23.59
C THR A 88 21.25 12.33 -23.47
N SER A 89 22.56 12.32 -23.19
CA SER A 89 23.31 11.09 -22.89
C SER A 89 22.73 10.36 -21.68
N ALA A 90 22.45 11.07 -20.57
CA ALA A 90 21.87 10.50 -19.37
C ALA A 90 20.49 9.87 -19.63
N ALA A 91 19.64 10.53 -20.43
CA ALA A 91 18.34 10.02 -20.81
C ALA A 91 18.43 8.70 -21.58
N LEU A 92 19.36 8.62 -22.54
CA LEU A 92 19.60 7.41 -23.33
C LEU A 92 20.25 6.29 -22.50
N ALA A 93 21.14 6.62 -21.56
CA ALA A 93 21.68 5.65 -20.61
C ALA A 93 20.58 5.05 -19.72
N ALA A 94 19.72 5.89 -19.13
CA ALA A 94 18.60 5.43 -18.32
C ALA A 94 17.61 4.58 -19.15
N ALA A 95 17.28 5.01 -20.38
CA ALA A 95 16.43 4.23 -21.27
C ALA A 95 17.06 2.86 -21.61
N SER A 96 18.37 2.79 -21.83
CA SER A 96 19.05 1.51 -22.09
C SER A 96 18.82 0.50 -20.97
N ILE A 97 18.80 0.94 -19.71
CA ILE A 97 18.50 0.10 -18.55
C ILE A 97 17.02 -0.32 -18.59
N LEU A 98 16.09 0.62 -18.78
CA LEU A 98 14.65 0.36 -18.78
C LEU A 98 14.22 -0.65 -19.86
N PHE A 99 14.87 -0.62 -21.02
CA PHE A 99 14.55 -1.48 -22.16
C PHE A 99 15.39 -2.76 -22.24
N LYS A 100 16.37 -2.94 -21.35
CA LYS A 100 17.36 -4.03 -21.42
C LYS A 100 16.72 -5.41 -21.64
N ASP A 101 15.66 -5.72 -20.88
CA ASP A 101 15.02 -7.04 -20.95
C ASP A 101 13.90 -7.12 -21.99
N SER A 102 13.18 -6.01 -22.24
CA SER A 102 12.03 -6.00 -23.16
C SER A 102 12.37 -5.71 -24.62
N ASN A 103 13.47 -4.99 -24.87
CA ASN A 103 13.97 -4.68 -26.21
C ASN A 103 15.50 -4.51 -26.19
N PRO A 104 16.27 -5.61 -26.17
CA PRO A 104 17.72 -5.57 -26.07
C PRO A 104 18.41 -4.82 -27.23
N ALA A 105 17.83 -4.86 -28.43
CA ALA A 105 18.39 -4.17 -29.59
C ALA A 105 18.29 -2.65 -29.43
N TYR A 106 17.11 -2.15 -29.03
CA TYR A 106 16.91 -0.73 -28.74
C TYR A 106 17.73 -0.27 -27.53
N SER A 107 17.83 -1.12 -26.50
CA SER A 107 18.69 -0.88 -25.34
C SER A 107 20.15 -0.65 -25.78
N ALA A 108 20.68 -1.50 -26.65
CA ALA A 108 22.04 -1.38 -27.18
C ALA A 108 22.23 -0.11 -28.03
N GLU A 109 21.24 0.24 -28.87
CA GLU A 109 21.24 1.47 -29.67
C GLU A 109 21.27 2.73 -28.79
N CYS A 110 20.39 2.81 -27.78
CA CYS A 110 20.40 3.90 -26.81
C CYS A 110 21.75 4.00 -26.08
N LEU A 111 22.31 2.87 -25.65
CA LEU A 111 23.58 2.86 -24.93
C LEU A 111 24.75 3.32 -25.82
N GLN A 112 24.76 2.93 -27.11
CA GLN A 112 25.77 3.41 -28.05
C GLN A 112 25.71 4.93 -28.20
N HIS A 113 24.54 5.48 -28.52
CA HIS A 113 24.38 6.94 -28.67
C HIS A 113 24.69 7.69 -27.37
N SER A 114 24.35 7.11 -26.21
CA SER A 114 24.66 7.69 -24.90
C SER A 114 26.17 7.86 -24.69
N ARG A 115 26.98 6.86 -25.06
CA ARG A 115 28.45 6.93 -24.96
C ARG A 115 29.05 8.01 -25.86
N GLU A 116 28.64 8.02 -27.12
CA GLU A 116 29.09 8.99 -28.12
C GLU A 116 28.75 10.43 -27.67
N LEU A 117 27.52 10.66 -27.20
CA LEU A 117 27.10 11.97 -26.70
C LEU A 117 27.84 12.36 -25.42
N TYR A 118 28.14 11.44 -24.51
CA TYR A 118 28.93 11.74 -23.32
C TYR A 118 30.36 12.16 -23.68
N ASP A 119 31.01 11.42 -24.58
CA ASP A 119 32.34 11.74 -25.06
C ASP A 119 32.35 13.11 -25.76
N PHE A 120 31.32 13.41 -26.54
CA PHE A 120 31.14 14.72 -27.16
C PHE A 120 31.01 15.84 -26.11
N ALA A 121 30.07 15.71 -25.17
CA ALA A 121 29.83 16.71 -24.12
C ALA A 121 31.06 16.95 -23.25
N ASN A 122 31.80 15.90 -22.90
CA ASN A 122 32.94 16.01 -21.99
C ASN A 122 34.19 16.59 -22.68
N ASN A 123 34.40 16.30 -23.97
CA ASN A 123 35.57 16.76 -24.72
C ASN A 123 35.39 18.16 -25.34
N PHE A 124 34.15 18.57 -25.63
CA PHE A 124 33.85 19.88 -26.24
C PHE A 124 32.89 20.65 -25.34
N ARG A 125 33.45 21.48 -24.46
CA ARG A 125 32.71 22.09 -23.34
C ARG A 125 32.14 23.47 -23.65
N GLY A 126 30.88 23.68 -23.30
CA GLY A 126 30.20 24.97 -23.35
C GLY A 126 28.74 24.85 -22.93
N ASP A 127 28.09 25.97 -22.66
CA ASP A 127 26.67 26.03 -22.30
C ASP A 127 25.82 26.11 -23.58
N TYR A 128 24.74 25.33 -23.65
CA TYR A 128 23.94 25.26 -24.88
C TYR A 128 23.24 26.56 -25.26
N ASP A 129 22.96 27.42 -24.28
CA ASP A 129 22.27 28.69 -24.47
C ASP A 129 23.17 29.79 -25.06
N ALA A 130 24.49 29.60 -25.00
CA ALA A 130 25.45 30.36 -25.80
C ALA A 130 25.44 29.95 -27.29
N THR A 131 25.01 28.72 -27.59
CA THR A 131 24.99 28.15 -28.94
C THR A 131 23.64 28.30 -29.64
N ILE A 132 22.53 28.11 -28.92
CA ILE A 132 21.17 28.17 -29.48
C ILE A 132 20.55 29.55 -29.19
N PRO A 133 20.29 30.39 -30.21
CA PRO A 133 19.79 31.74 -30.00
C PRO A 133 18.41 31.79 -29.31
N GLY A 134 18.27 32.68 -28.34
CA GLY A 134 17.00 33.02 -27.69
C GLY A 134 16.52 32.03 -26.62
N VAL A 135 17.22 30.90 -26.40
CA VAL A 135 16.79 29.91 -25.42
C VAL A 135 16.95 30.39 -23.97
N SER A 136 17.93 31.26 -23.71
CA SER A 136 18.17 31.84 -22.37
C SER A 136 17.02 32.67 -21.82
N GLU A 137 16.10 33.13 -22.68
CA GLU A 137 14.87 33.84 -22.26
C GLU A 137 13.85 32.90 -21.60
N PHE A 138 13.97 31.59 -21.82
CA PHE A 138 13.03 30.57 -21.35
C PHE A 138 13.71 29.55 -20.43
N TYR A 139 14.86 29.02 -20.84
CA TYR A 139 15.61 27.98 -20.16
C TYR A 139 17.12 28.29 -20.20
N ALA A 140 17.55 29.31 -19.46
CA ALA A 140 18.98 29.60 -19.32
C ALA A 140 19.75 28.44 -18.69
N SER A 141 21.00 28.29 -19.09
CA SER A 141 21.97 27.42 -18.44
C SER A 141 22.67 28.16 -17.30
N TYR A 142 23.14 27.41 -16.31
CA TYR A 142 23.93 27.91 -15.19
C TYR A 142 25.25 27.15 -15.04
N GLY A 143 25.61 26.34 -16.04
CA GLY A 143 26.77 25.46 -16.08
C GLY A 143 26.40 24.08 -16.61
N TYR A 144 27.41 23.25 -16.79
CA TYR A 144 27.28 21.90 -17.38
C TYR A 144 27.90 20.78 -16.53
N TYR A 145 28.54 21.11 -15.40
CA TYR A 145 29.27 20.11 -14.62
C TYR A 145 28.34 19.11 -13.95
N ASP A 146 27.13 19.52 -13.60
CA ASP A 146 26.14 18.66 -12.98
C ASP A 146 25.52 17.72 -14.01
N GLU A 147 25.23 18.16 -15.25
CA GLU A 147 24.84 17.23 -16.33
C GLU A 147 25.98 16.28 -16.72
N LEU A 148 27.24 16.71 -16.75
CA LEU A 148 28.38 15.81 -16.98
C LEU A 148 28.49 14.76 -15.87
N ALA A 149 28.39 15.16 -14.60
CA ALA A 149 28.42 14.23 -13.48
C ALA A 149 27.24 13.25 -13.53
N TRP A 150 26.06 13.76 -13.89
CA TRP A 150 24.81 13.02 -14.02
C TRP A 150 24.85 11.98 -15.14
N ALA A 151 25.30 12.36 -16.34
CA ALA A 151 25.46 11.45 -17.46
C ALA A 151 26.49 10.35 -17.17
N ALA A 152 27.62 10.72 -16.57
CA ALA A 152 28.64 9.75 -16.15
C ALA A 152 28.07 8.75 -15.12
N ALA A 153 27.31 9.21 -14.13
CA ALA A 153 26.71 8.34 -13.13
C ALA A 153 25.70 7.36 -13.75
N TRP A 154 24.86 7.80 -14.69
CA TRP A 154 23.95 6.94 -15.43
C TRP A 154 24.65 5.95 -16.35
N LEU A 155 25.70 6.37 -17.04
CA LEU A 155 26.53 5.47 -17.86
C LEU A 155 27.23 4.43 -17.01
N TYR A 156 27.76 4.79 -15.84
CA TYR A 156 28.30 3.81 -14.90
C TYR A 156 27.22 2.81 -14.48
N ARG A 157 26.04 3.30 -14.12
CA ARG A 157 24.91 2.46 -13.74
C ARG A 157 24.48 1.48 -14.85
N ALA A 158 24.54 1.91 -16.11
CA ALA A 158 24.17 1.09 -17.26
C ALA A 158 25.24 0.05 -17.64
N THR A 159 26.52 0.35 -17.38
CA THR A 159 27.66 -0.37 -17.98
C THR A 159 28.55 -1.10 -16.96
N GLY A 160 28.65 -0.59 -15.74
CA GLY A 160 29.64 -1.01 -14.75
C GLY A 160 31.07 -0.52 -15.01
N GLU A 161 31.31 0.32 -16.03
CA GLU A 161 32.65 0.78 -16.39
C GLU A 161 33.19 1.86 -15.44
N THR A 162 34.23 1.54 -14.69
CA THR A 162 34.79 2.39 -13.62
C THR A 162 35.31 3.75 -14.09
N SER A 163 35.60 3.91 -15.38
CA SER A 163 35.94 5.19 -16.01
C SER A 163 34.82 6.21 -15.82
N TYR A 164 33.55 5.81 -15.99
CA TYR A 164 32.41 6.69 -15.79
C TYR A 164 32.16 7.01 -14.32
N LEU A 165 32.38 6.06 -13.39
CA LEU A 165 32.31 6.36 -11.96
C LEU A 165 33.38 7.39 -11.57
N THR A 166 34.60 7.23 -12.09
CA THR A 166 35.71 8.17 -11.86
C THR A 166 35.36 9.55 -12.40
N ALA A 167 34.79 9.62 -13.60
CA ALA A 167 34.38 10.88 -14.21
C ALA A 167 33.23 11.55 -13.44
N ALA A 168 32.22 10.78 -13.00
CA ALA A 168 31.13 11.28 -12.17
C ALA A 168 31.64 11.93 -10.88
N LYS A 169 32.56 11.24 -10.16
CA LYS A 169 33.21 11.78 -8.96
C LYS A 169 34.03 13.04 -9.26
N THR A 170 34.74 13.07 -10.40
CA THR A 170 35.57 14.23 -10.81
C THR A 170 34.71 15.46 -11.13
N HIS A 171 33.63 15.29 -11.88
CA HIS A 171 32.71 16.39 -12.20
C HIS A 171 31.96 16.86 -10.95
N PHE A 172 31.58 15.95 -10.06
CA PHE A 172 30.92 16.28 -8.79
C PHE A 172 31.74 17.24 -7.90
N GLN A 173 33.08 17.18 -7.95
CA GLN A 173 33.95 18.08 -7.19
C GLN A 173 33.82 19.56 -7.61
N GLN A 174 33.24 19.84 -8.78
CA GLN A 174 32.97 21.19 -9.25
C GLN A 174 31.61 21.74 -8.78
N LEU A 175 30.79 20.91 -8.12
CA LEU A 175 29.42 21.24 -7.76
C LEU A 175 29.31 21.77 -6.34
N SER A 176 28.22 22.52 -6.09
CA SER A 176 27.81 22.86 -4.73
C SER A 176 27.41 21.59 -3.98
N THR A 177 27.86 21.43 -2.74
CA THR A 177 27.44 20.30 -1.89
C THR A 177 26.10 20.52 -1.19
N THR A 178 25.54 21.73 -1.30
CA THR A 178 24.25 22.13 -0.71
C THR A 178 23.34 22.70 -1.80
N PRO A 179 22.90 21.88 -2.77
CA PRO A 179 21.92 22.30 -3.76
C PRO A 179 20.60 22.69 -3.09
N TRP A 180 19.86 23.61 -3.70
CA TRP A 180 18.58 24.10 -3.16
C TRP A 180 17.36 23.53 -3.90
N GLU A 181 17.57 22.94 -5.09
CA GLU A 181 16.53 22.32 -5.92
C GLU A 181 17.05 21.07 -6.64
N PHE A 182 16.14 20.29 -7.22
CA PHE A 182 16.43 19.30 -8.26
C PHE A 182 15.55 19.61 -9.46
N SER A 183 16.13 19.86 -10.64
CA SER A 183 15.35 20.34 -11.79
C SER A 183 16.03 20.03 -13.14
N TRP A 184 15.60 20.73 -14.20
CA TRP A 184 16.32 20.69 -15.47
C TRP A 184 17.70 21.37 -15.38
N ALA A 185 17.88 22.31 -14.46
CA ALA A 185 19.05 23.18 -14.33
C ALA A 185 20.01 22.83 -13.18
N ASP A 186 19.59 21.98 -12.23
CA ASP A 186 20.47 21.47 -11.18
C ASP A 186 20.23 19.96 -10.98
N LYS A 187 21.20 19.14 -11.38
CA LYS A 187 21.20 17.67 -11.20
C LYS A 187 21.87 17.23 -9.91
N THR A 188 22.46 18.14 -9.15
CA THR A 188 23.36 17.80 -8.05
C THR A 188 22.74 16.85 -7.02
N PRO A 189 21.49 17.05 -6.54
CA PRO A 189 20.89 16.07 -5.62
C PRO A 189 20.70 14.69 -6.25
N GLY A 190 20.38 14.63 -7.54
CA GLY A 190 20.29 13.38 -8.29
C GLY A 190 21.63 12.66 -8.40
N VAL A 191 22.71 13.41 -8.67
CA VAL A 191 24.08 12.88 -8.68
C VAL A 191 24.47 12.35 -7.30
N GLN A 192 24.12 13.07 -6.22
CA GLN A 192 24.36 12.62 -4.85
C GLN A 192 23.66 11.29 -4.55
N VAL A 193 22.42 11.09 -5.01
CA VAL A 193 21.72 9.81 -4.88
C VAL A 193 22.46 8.70 -5.64
N LEU A 194 22.79 8.92 -6.91
CA LEU A 194 23.47 7.91 -7.72
C LEU A 194 24.84 7.56 -7.14
N LEU A 195 25.62 8.53 -6.68
CA LEU A 195 26.92 8.28 -6.06
C LEU A 195 26.80 7.60 -4.69
N ALA A 196 25.77 7.91 -3.89
CA ALA A 196 25.49 7.17 -2.65
C ALA A 196 25.08 5.70 -2.93
N GLN A 197 24.49 5.42 -4.09
CA GLN A 197 24.13 4.07 -4.53
C GLN A 197 25.29 3.29 -5.13
N LEU A 198 26.18 3.97 -5.86
CA LEU A 198 27.11 3.36 -6.80
C LEU A 198 28.58 3.47 -6.41
N ALA A 199 28.95 4.41 -5.52
CA ALA A 199 30.35 4.58 -5.11
C ALA A 199 30.79 3.55 -4.06
N ASP A 200 32.10 3.36 -3.97
CA ASP A 200 32.72 2.53 -2.93
C ASP A 200 32.39 3.03 -1.52
N GLU A 201 32.38 2.12 -0.54
CA GLU A 201 31.95 2.38 0.85
C GLU A 201 32.68 3.56 1.53
N VAL A 202 33.92 3.88 1.11
CA VAL A 202 34.68 5.01 1.65
C VAL A 202 34.06 6.36 1.28
N ASP A 203 33.57 6.52 0.05
CA ASP A 203 33.01 7.80 -0.43
C ASP A 203 31.51 7.90 -0.12
N LYS A 204 30.83 6.76 0.04
CA LYS A 204 29.39 6.67 0.27
C LYS A 204 28.91 7.52 1.44
N ALA A 205 29.64 7.52 2.56
CA ALA A 205 29.30 8.33 3.73
C ALA A 205 29.21 9.83 3.42
N THR A 206 30.08 10.34 2.54
CA THR A 206 30.07 11.74 2.11
C THR A 206 28.79 12.07 1.35
N TYR A 207 28.39 11.24 0.39
CA TYR A 207 27.17 11.47 -0.40
C TYR A 207 25.91 11.29 0.45
N VAL A 208 25.90 10.32 1.38
CA VAL A 208 24.83 10.15 2.38
C VAL A 208 24.67 11.42 3.22
N ASN A 209 25.76 12.03 3.68
CA ASN A 209 25.71 13.29 4.42
C ASN A 209 25.15 14.44 3.58
N HIS A 210 25.55 14.56 2.31
CA HIS A 210 25.00 15.58 1.41
C HIS A 210 23.50 15.41 1.18
N LEU A 211 23.03 14.18 0.94
CA LEU A 211 21.59 13.87 0.80
C LEU A 211 20.82 14.14 2.09
N THR A 212 21.41 13.80 3.23
CA THR A 212 20.82 14.08 4.55
C THR A 212 20.61 15.58 4.73
N ASN A 213 21.62 16.39 4.38
CA ASN A 213 21.53 17.84 4.46
C ASN A 213 20.50 18.41 3.50
N PHE A 214 20.48 17.96 2.25
CA PHE A 214 19.49 18.39 1.26
C PHE A 214 18.05 18.11 1.75
N CYS A 215 17.76 16.87 2.13
CA CYS A 215 16.39 16.51 2.54
C CYS A 215 15.97 17.15 3.85
N ASN A 216 16.86 17.23 4.85
CA ASN A 216 16.54 17.94 6.08
C ASN A 216 16.34 19.44 5.85
N ASP A 217 17.14 20.08 4.99
CA ASP A 217 16.93 21.48 4.64
C ASP A 217 15.56 21.72 3.99
N ILE A 218 15.20 20.91 2.99
CA ILE A 218 13.87 20.95 2.34
C ILE A 218 12.74 20.77 3.35
N ILE A 219 12.87 19.80 4.27
CA ILE A 219 11.78 19.42 5.18
C ILE A 219 11.65 20.41 6.34
N ASP A 220 12.77 20.80 6.95
CA ASP A 220 12.80 21.50 8.24
C ASP A 220 12.93 23.01 8.08
N ASN A 221 13.60 23.50 7.03
CA ASN A 221 13.99 24.92 6.94
C ASN A 221 13.26 25.69 5.83
N ARG A 222 12.84 25.03 4.74
CA ARG A 222 12.22 25.73 3.61
C ARG A 222 10.82 26.24 3.95
N GLN A 223 10.49 27.40 3.37
CA GLN A 223 9.20 28.05 3.53
C GLN A 223 8.07 27.10 3.14
N ARG A 224 6.97 27.15 3.88
CA ARG A 224 5.73 26.44 3.53
C ARG A 224 4.61 27.41 3.19
N THR A 225 3.71 26.99 2.31
CA THR A 225 2.43 27.68 2.13
C THR A 225 1.59 27.52 3.41
N PRO A 226 0.54 28.34 3.63
CA PRO A 226 -0.35 28.20 4.79
C PRO A 226 -1.01 26.83 4.93
N LYS A 227 -1.07 26.05 3.84
CA LYS A 227 -1.64 24.70 3.78
C LYS A 227 -0.58 23.60 3.76
N GLY A 228 0.70 23.93 3.95
CA GLY A 228 1.77 22.95 4.22
C GLY A 228 2.64 22.50 3.04
N LEU A 229 2.42 23.02 1.82
CA LEU A 229 3.29 22.74 0.67
C LEU A 229 4.66 23.41 0.85
N VAL A 230 5.75 22.68 0.64
CA VAL A 230 7.09 23.27 0.56
C VAL A 230 7.19 24.19 -0.66
N TYR A 231 7.59 25.43 -0.42
CA TYR A 231 7.56 26.50 -1.41
C TYR A 231 8.97 27.01 -1.68
N LEU A 232 9.48 26.69 -2.88
CA LEU A 232 10.83 27.03 -3.33
C LEU A 232 10.83 28.21 -4.31
N SER A 233 9.90 28.22 -5.26
CA SER A 233 9.76 29.27 -6.26
C SER A 233 8.30 29.42 -6.68
N GLN A 234 7.92 30.63 -7.08
CA GLN A 234 6.58 30.93 -7.58
C GLN A 234 6.30 30.25 -8.92
N TRP A 235 7.29 30.24 -9.82
CA TRP A 235 7.14 29.66 -11.15
C TRP A 235 7.28 28.14 -11.03
N GLY A 236 6.18 27.39 -11.14
CA GLY A 236 6.24 25.92 -11.05
C GLY A 236 6.40 25.38 -9.63
N SER A 237 5.79 26.02 -8.63
CA SER A 237 5.95 25.65 -7.20
C SER A 237 5.78 24.14 -6.91
N LEU A 238 4.80 23.49 -7.54
CA LEU A 238 4.51 22.07 -7.33
C LEU A 238 5.58 21.13 -7.92
N ARG A 239 6.26 21.55 -9.00
CA ARG A 239 7.36 20.78 -9.61
C ARG A 239 8.53 20.63 -8.66
N TYR A 240 8.84 21.71 -7.94
CA TYR A 240 9.97 21.73 -7.02
C TYR A 240 9.69 20.88 -5.80
N ALA A 241 8.47 20.99 -5.26
CA ALA A 241 8.02 20.10 -4.20
C ALA A 241 8.08 18.62 -4.65
N ALA A 242 7.56 18.30 -5.83
CA ALA A 242 7.55 16.93 -6.34
C ALA A 242 8.98 16.39 -6.61
N ASN A 243 9.85 17.19 -7.20
CA ASN A 243 11.24 16.80 -7.45
C ASN A 243 12.01 16.58 -6.15
N ALA A 244 11.81 17.44 -5.14
CA ALA A 244 12.43 17.26 -3.83
C ALA A 244 11.90 16.01 -3.11
N VAL A 245 10.59 15.74 -3.20
CA VAL A 245 10.00 14.47 -2.73
C VAL A 245 10.68 13.29 -3.38
N PHE A 246 10.83 13.29 -4.71
CA PHE A 246 11.46 12.18 -5.43
C PHE A 246 12.87 11.90 -4.89
N ILE A 247 13.71 12.93 -4.73
CA ILE A 247 15.07 12.78 -4.17
C ILE A 247 15.03 12.24 -2.74
N CYS A 248 14.14 12.75 -1.89
CA CYS A 248 14.05 12.29 -0.50
C CYS A 248 13.48 10.88 -0.37
N LEU A 249 12.62 10.43 -1.28
CA LEU A 249 12.21 9.04 -1.36
C LEU A 249 13.37 8.13 -1.79
N ARG A 250 14.21 8.56 -2.75
CA ARG A 250 15.45 7.81 -3.08
C ARG A 250 16.41 7.77 -1.89
N ALA A 251 16.54 8.84 -1.12
CA ALA A 251 17.34 8.87 0.10
C ALA A 251 16.77 7.93 1.18
N ALA A 252 15.44 7.87 1.33
CA ALA A 252 14.77 6.93 2.23
C ALA A 252 15.05 5.47 1.87
N ASP A 253 15.07 5.15 0.57
CA ASP A 253 15.39 3.80 0.07
C ASP A 253 16.86 3.42 0.31
N LEU A 254 17.74 4.40 0.51
CA LEU A 254 19.12 4.22 0.96
C LEU A 254 19.24 4.10 2.49
N GLY A 255 18.13 4.12 3.23
CA GLY A 255 18.09 4.04 4.70
C GLY A 255 18.29 5.38 5.42
N ILE A 256 18.28 6.51 4.70
CA ILE A 256 18.49 7.84 5.30
C ILE A 256 17.14 8.37 5.80
N ASN A 257 16.98 8.48 7.13
CA ASN A 257 15.75 8.97 7.80
C ASN A 257 14.44 8.47 7.13
N PRO A 258 14.28 7.15 6.93
CA PRO A 258 13.28 6.62 6.02
C PRO A 258 11.85 7.00 6.42
N GLU A 259 11.51 6.94 7.71
CA GLU A 259 10.18 7.33 8.20
C GLU A 259 9.88 8.81 7.91
N LYS A 260 10.80 9.71 8.28
CA LYS A 260 10.66 11.16 8.09
C LYS A 260 10.49 11.52 6.60
N TYR A 261 11.33 10.97 5.74
CA TYR A 261 11.33 11.34 4.31
C TYR A 261 10.14 10.75 3.55
N ARG A 262 9.68 9.55 3.93
CA ARG A 262 8.47 8.95 3.38
C ARG A 262 7.22 9.70 3.82
N GLU A 263 7.15 10.10 5.08
CA GLU A 263 6.05 10.91 5.60
C GLU A 263 5.99 12.28 4.93
N PHE A 264 7.14 12.96 4.77
CA PHE A 264 7.22 14.17 3.95
C PHE A 264 6.71 13.94 2.53
N GLY A 265 7.14 12.85 1.88
CA GLY A 265 6.67 12.46 0.55
C GLY A 265 5.15 12.34 0.47
N LYS A 266 4.54 11.62 1.44
CA LYS A 266 3.08 11.45 1.53
C LYS A 266 2.40 12.80 1.61
N GLN A 267 2.79 13.64 2.57
CA GLN A 267 2.19 14.96 2.80
C GLN A 267 2.21 15.84 1.55
N GLN A 268 3.34 15.90 0.83
CA GLN A 268 3.47 16.78 -0.33
C GLN A 268 2.69 16.28 -1.56
N ILE A 269 2.65 14.96 -1.80
CA ILE A 269 1.87 14.42 -2.93
C ILE A 269 0.38 14.42 -2.63
N HIS A 270 -0.03 14.13 -1.40
CA HIS A 270 -1.41 14.28 -0.95
C HIS A 270 -1.92 15.73 -1.08
N TYR A 271 -1.06 16.71 -0.75
CA TYR A 271 -1.36 18.12 -1.02
C TYR A 271 -1.70 18.34 -2.50
N MET A 272 -0.91 17.78 -3.43
CA MET A 272 -1.13 17.90 -4.88
C MET A 272 -2.41 17.20 -5.34
N LEU A 273 -2.76 16.08 -4.70
CA LEU A 273 -3.90 15.24 -5.05
C LEU A 273 -5.24 15.73 -4.49
N GLY A 274 -5.26 16.50 -3.40
CA GLY A 274 -6.49 17.14 -2.95
C GLY A 274 -6.67 17.37 -1.46
N ASP A 275 -5.78 16.90 -0.60
CA ASP A 275 -5.98 16.91 0.86
C ASP A 275 -6.21 18.30 1.46
N THR A 276 -5.88 19.35 0.71
CA THR A 276 -6.09 20.74 1.12
C THR A 276 -7.38 21.36 0.57
N GLY A 277 -8.31 20.55 0.07
CA GLY A 277 -9.64 20.95 -0.41
C GLY A 277 -9.70 21.32 -1.89
N ARG A 278 -8.59 21.20 -2.62
CA ARG A 278 -8.60 21.15 -4.08
C ARG A 278 -7.46 20.27 -4.59
N SER A 279 -7.72 19.51 -5.64
CA SER A 279 -6.69 18.87 -6.43
C SER A 279 -5.99 19.89 -7.33
N TYR A 280 -4.70 19.67 -7.55
CA TYR A 280 -3.89 20.39 -8.52
C TYR A 280 -3.62 19.55 -9.77
N VAL A 281 -4.08 18.29 -9.79
CA VAL A 281 -4.00 17.38 -10.93
C VAL A 281 -5.28 17.49 -11.77
N VAL A 282 -5.13 17.87 -13.04
CA VAL A 282 -6.23 18.03 -14.01
C VAL A 282 -6.99 16.71 -14.15
N GLY A 283 -8.31 16.79 -14.02
CA GLY A 283 -9.21 15.65 -14.15
C GLY A 283 -9.19 14.67 -12.96
N PHE A 284 -8.53 15.01 -11.85
CA PHE A 284 -8.41 14.12 -10.69
C PHE A 284 -8.85 14.80 -9.40
N GLY A 285 -9.56 14.08 -8.51
CA GLY A 285 -9.89 14.56 -7.16
C GLY A 285 -10.94 15.66 -7.11
N VAL A 286 -11.00 16.39 -5.99
CA VAL A 286 -12.01 17.43 -5.72
C VAL A 286 -11.57 18.76 -6.34
N ASN A 287 -12.45 19.40 -7.11
CA ASN A 287 -12.21 20.72 -7.74
C ASN A 287 -10.87 20.81 -8.51
N PRO A 288 -10.60 19.88 -9.45
CA PRO A 288 -9.38 19.90 -10.25
C PRO A 288 -9.31 21.14 -11.14
N PRO A 289 -8.11 21.54 -11.60
CA PRO A 289 -7.99 22.64 -12.54
C PRO A 289 -8.69 22.32 -13.86
N GLN A 290 -9.53 23.24 -14.32
CA GLN A 290 -10.33 23.10 -15.54
C GLN A 290 -9.81 23.93 -16.72
N ARG A 291 -8.83 24.81 -16.47
CA ARG A 291 -8.25 25.72 -17.47
C ARG A 291 -6.73 25.70 -17.39
N PRO A 292 -6.07 24.55 -17.63
CA PRO A 292 -4.61 24.51 -17.70
C PRO A 292 -4.11 25.43 -18.82
N HIS A 293 -2.98 26.09 -18.58
CA HIS A 293 -2.30 26.92 -19.59
C HIS A 293 -1.65 26.02 -20.66
N HIS A 294 -2.47 25.55 -21.60
CA HIS A 294 -2.07 24.61 -22.64
C HIS A 294 -2.87 24.88 -23.93
N ALA A 295 -2.20 25.46 -24.93
CA ALA A 295 -2.80 26.01 -26.14
C ALA A 295 -3.75 25.02 -26.84
N SER A 296 -3.27 23.82 -27.16
CA SER A 296 -4.08 22.80 -27.85
C SER A 296 -5.32 22.38 -27.03
N SER A 297 -5.21 22.30 -25.70
CA SER A 297 -6.36 21.88 -24.87
C SER A 297 -7.45 22.95 -24.79
N SER A 298 -7.07 24.21 -24.98
CA SER A 298 -7.99 25.35 -25.00
C SER A 298 -8.72 25.51 -26.34
N CYS A 299 -8.22 24.89 -27.40
CA CYS A 299 -8.86 24.92 -28.72
C CYS A 299 -10.12 24.05 -28.74
N LYS A 300 -11.17 24.47 -29.45
CA LYS A 300 -12.31 23.60 -29.81
C LYS A 300 -11.84 22.46 -30.74
N PRO A 301 -12.63 21.39 -30.98
CA PRO A 301 -12.29 20.41 -32.02
C PRO A 301 -12.29 21.03 -33.44
N ALA A 302 -11.41 20.55 -34.32
CA ALA A 302 -11.46 20.90 -35.74
C ALA A 302 -12.82 20.45 -36.35
N PRO A 303 -13.41 21.20 -37.32
CA PRO A 303 -12.82 22.31 -38.08
C PRO A 303 -13.06 23.71 -37.46
N ALA A 304 -13.52 23.82 -36.21
CA ALA A 304 -13.68 25.13 -35.58
C ALA A 304 -12.35 25.88 -35.57
N THR A 305 -12.36 27.20 -35.76
CA THR A 305 -11.14 28.01 -35.60
C THR A 305 -10.68 27.93 -34.15
N CYS A 306 -9.39 27.72 -33.90
CA CYS A 306 -8.85 27.94 -32.57
C CYS A 306 -8.62 29.44 -32.40
N ASP A 307 -9.50 30.09 -31.65
CA ASP A 307 -9.45 31.51 -31.33
C ASP A 307 -8.88 31.73 -29.92
N TRP A 308 -8.18 32.85 -29.75
CA TRP A 308 -7.45 33.21 -28.52
C TRP A 308 -8.40 33.79 -27.47
N ASP A 309 -9.39 33.02 -27.03
CA ASP A 309 -10.37 33.48 -26.03
C ASP A 309 -9.81 33.35 -24.60
N PHE A 310 -8.72 34.08 -24.32
CA PHE A 310 -7.94 34.04 -23.05
C PHE A 310 -8.79 34.29 -21.80
N HIS A 311 -9.98 34.88 -21.98
CA HIS A 311 -10.89 35.26 -20.90
C HIS A 311 -12.16 34.42 -20.84
N SER A 312 -12.23 33.32 -21.58
CA SER A 312 -13.37 32.42 -21.51
C SER A 312 -13.60 31.99 -20.04
N PRO A 313 -14.82 32.19 -19.51
CA PRO A 313 -15.20 31.69 -18.20
C PRO A 313 -15.46 30.18 -18.22
N ASP A 314 -15.30 29.51 -19.35
CA ASP A 314 -15.60 28.09 -19.49
C ASP A 314 -14.35 27.22 -19.30
N PRO A 315 -14.50 25.94 -18.91
CA PRO A 315 -13.42 24.95 -18.94
C PRO A 315 -12.79 24.82 -20.33
N ASN A 316 -11.52 24.39 -20.38
CA ASN A 316 -10.88 24.02 -21.64
C ASN A 316 -11.70 22.91 -22.34
N PRO A 317 -11.95 22.99 -23.66
CA PRO A 317 -12.73 21.99 -24.40
C PRO A 317 -12.17 20.57 -24.31
N HIS A 318 -10.85 20.43 -24.09
CA HIS A 318 -10.18 19.16 -23.92
C HIS A 318 -9.56 19.05 -22.53
N VAL A 319 -9.86 17.96 -21.83
CA VAL A 319 -9.30 17.68 -20.51
C VAL A 319 -7.91 17.08 -20.65
N LEU A 320 -6.90 17.76 -20.10
CA LEU A 320 -5.51 17.29 -20.07
C LEU A 320 -5.28 16.37 -18.85
N TYR A 321 -5.91 15.19 -18.85
CA TYR A 321 -5.92 14.27 -17.71
C TYR A 321 -4.52 13.99 -17.16
N GLY A 322 -4.39 14.04 -15.83
CA GLY A 322 -3.14 13.72 -15.13
C GLY A 322 -2.10 14.83 -15.14
N ALA A 323 -2.31 15.93 -15.89
CA ALA A 323 -1.42 17.07 -15.82
C ALA A 323 -1.55 17.77 -14.46
N LEU A 324 -0.47 17.86 -13.71
CA LEU A 324 -0.42 18.73 -12.54
C LEU A 324 -0.22 20.16 -13.07
N VAL A 325 -1.15 21.07 -12.74
CA VAL A 325 -1.08 22.45 -13.24
C VAL A 325 0.13 23.13 -12.63
N GLU A 326 1.09 23.42 -13.52
CA GLU A 326 2.47 23.85 -13.27
C GLU A 326 3.55 22.75 -12.99
N ALA A 327 3.39 21.48 -13.45
CA ALA A 327 4.42 20.56 -14.00
C ALA A 327 4.10 19.05 -13.82
N LEU A 328 4.53 18.18 -14.75
CA LEU A 328 4.44 16.69 -14.67
C LEU A 328 5.57 16.06 -13.83
N THR A 329 5.29 15.04 -12.99
CA THR A 329 6.34 14.22 -12.30
C THR A 329 5.96 12.74 -12.00
N PRO A 330 6.96 11.83 -11.89
CA PRO A 330 6.82 10.38 -11.57
C PRO A 330 6.65 10.00 -10.07
N THR A 331 6.36 10.95 -9.19
CA THR A 331 6.36 10.80 -7.72
C THR A 331 5.22 9.96 -7.13
N THR A 332 4.07 9.85 -7.81
CA THR A 332 2.92 9.07 -7.34
C THR A 332 3.21 7.56 -7.27
N ALA A 333 4.04 7.03 -8.18
CA ALA A 333 4.44 5.63 -8.17
C ALA A 333 5.35 5.29 -6.97
N ALA A 334 6.25 6.20 -6.59
CA ALA A 334 7.15 6.02 -5.44
C ALA A 334 6.40 5.98 -4.10
N LEU A 335 5.24 6.65 -3.99
CA LEU A 335 4.37 6.57 -2.82
C LEU A 335 3.48 5.33 -2.83
N ARG A 336 3.03 4.88 -4.00
CA ARG A 336 2.33 3.60 -4.13
C ARG A 336 3.18 2.41 -3.72
N SER A 337 4.52 2.47 -3.85
CA SER A 337 5.41 1.45 -3.27
C SER A 337 5.60 1.54 -1.75
N LEU A 338 5.05 2.57 -1.09
CA LEU A 338 5.17 2.81 0.36
C LEU A 338 3.84 2.66 1.10
N THR A 339 2.73 2.89 0.42
CA THR A 339 1.42 2.39 0.83
C THR A 339 1.33 0.95 0.34
N ASP A 340 1.25 0.01 1.26
CA ASP A 340 0.74 -1.32 0.95
C ASP A 340 -0.73 -1.16 0.53
N CYS A 341 -0.96 -0.80 -0.73
CA CYS A 341 -2.29 -0.73 -1.31
C CYS A 341 -2.71 -2.16 -1.64
N GLY A 342 -3.43 -2.76 -0.70
CA GLY A 342 -4.57 -3.59 -1.05
C GLY A 342 -5.39 -2.90 -2.15
N GLY A 343 -5.77 -3.66 -3.17
CA GLY A 343 -6.33 -3.16 -4.41
C GLY A 343 -7.58 -2.32 -4.19
N VAL A 344 -7.49 -1.04 -4.56
CA VAL A 344 -8.63 -0.30 -5.08
C VAL A 344 -8.46 -0.29 -6.59
N THR A 345 -9.19 -1.17 -7.27
CA THR A 345 -9.38 -1.09 -8.71
C THR A 345 -10.31 0.09 -8.99
N ALA A 346 -9.75 1.16 -9.54
CA ALA A 346 -10.56 2.11 -10.30
C ALA A 346 -10.99 1.40 -11.59
N ALA A 347 -12.30 1.30 -11.80
CA ALA A 347 -12.92 0.65 -12.95
C ALA A 347 -12.50 1.30 -14.29
N PRO A 348 -12.39 0.52 -15.38
CA PRO A 348 -12.10 1.03 -16.71
C PRO A 348 -13.37 1.64 -17.34
N THR A 349 -13.34 2.92 -17.70
CA THR A 349 -14.32 3.49 -18.63
C THR A 349 -14.01 3.03 -20.05
N THR A 350 -14.66 1.96 -20.49
CA THR A 350 -14.74 1.61 -21.91
C THR A 350 -15.73 2.54 -22.61
N ALA A 351 -15.23 3.24 -23.63
CA ALA A 351 -16.03 3.96 -24.60
C ALA A 351 -17.07 3.04 -25.28
N ALA A 352 -18.30 3.53 -25.40
CA ALA A 352 -19.33 2.95 -26.26
C ALA A 352 -19.78 3.99 -27.30
N PRO A 353 -20.24 3.55 -28.49
CA PRO A 353 -20.15 4.31 -29.74
C PRO A 353 -21.35 5.24 -29.99
N THR A 354 -21.10 6.28 -30.78
CA THR A 354 -22.10 7.17 -31.40
C THR A 354 -23.02 6.42 -32.37
N PRO A 355 -24.33 6.73 -32.38
CA PRO A 355 -25.10 6.79 -33.63
C PRO A 355 -25.70 8.19 -33.87
N ALA A 356 -25.81 8.55 -35.16
CA ALA A 356 -26.25 9.83 -35.70
C ALA A 356 -27.81 9.95 -35.79
N PRO A 357 -28.39 11.10 -36.21
CA PRO A 357 -29.59 11.72 -35.62
C PRO A 357 -30.93 11.38 -36.29
N THR A 358 -32.03 11.51 -35.55
CA THR A 358 -33.37 11.75 -36.12
C THR A 358 -34.28 12.58 -35.19
N SER A 359 -35.16 13.34 -35.86
CA SER A 359 -36.01 14.49 -35.52
C SER A 359 -37.00 14.45 -34.33
N VAL A 360 -37.21 15.65 -33.78
CA VAL A 360 -38.25 16.15 -32.84
C VAL A 360 -39.69 15.94 -33.36
N PRO A 361 -40.70 15.78 -32.47
CA PRO A 361 -41.70 16.85 -32.32
C PRO A 361 -42.17 17.12 -30.87
N THR A 362 -42.39 18.40 -30.55
CA THR A 362 -43.09 18.94 -29.36
C THR A 362 -44.59 18.64 -29.41
N PRO A 363 -45.30 18.50 -28.26
CA PRO A 363 -46.26 19.55 -27.84
C PRO A 363 -46.36 19.79 -26.32
N ALA A 364 -46.97 20.92 -25.96
CA ALA A 364 -47.13 21.52 -24.63
C ALA A 364 -48.50 21.17 -23.94
N PRO A 365 -49.03 21.95 -22.96
CA PRO A 365 -49.01 21.73 -21.50
C PRO A 365 -50.42 21.52 -20.86
N THR A 366 -50.50 21.31 -19.52
CA THR A 366 -51.65 21.33 -18.53
C THR A 366 -51.79 20.01 -17.75
N SER A 367 -52.14 19.89 -16.45
CA SER A 367 -52.49 20.80 -15.33
C SER A 367 -52.53 19.96 -14.01
N ALA A 368 -52.41 20.63 -12.85
CA ALA A 368 -52.37 20.06 -11.48
C ALA A 368 -53.60 19.22 -11.04
N PRO A 369 -53.48 18.50 -9.89
CA PRO A 369 -54.38 18.80 -8.77
C PRO A 369 -53.77 18.67 -7.34
N THR A 370 -53.94 19.75 -6.57
CA THR A 370 -54.39 19.90 -5.16
C THR A 370 -53.76 19.13 -3.98
N THR A 371 -53.28 19.91 -3.02
CA THR A 371 -53.11 19.61 -1.58
C THR A 371 -54.43 19.69 -0.80
N PRO A 372 -54.50 19.02 0.36
CA PRO A 372 -54.94 19.72 1.58
C PRO A 372 -53.88 19.70 2.70
N ASN A 373 -53.97 20.72 3.53
CA ASN A 373 -52.97 21.26 4.46
C ASN A 373 -53.29 20.91 5.94
N THR A 374 -52.38 21.34 6.84
CA THR A 374 -52.41 21.50 8.32
C THR A 374 -51.80 20.35 9.15
N GLY A 375 -50.77 20.51 10.01
CA GLY A 375 -49.88 21.62 10.43
C GLY A 375 -49.09 21.17 11.68
N GLY A 376 -47.74 21.23 11.72
CA GLY A 376 -46.90 22.23 12.40
C GLY A 376 -45.95 21.54 13.43
N GLY A 377 -44.65 21.85 13.57
CA GLY A 377 -43.94 23.07 13.19
C GLY A 377 -42.51 22.90 12.68
N SER A 378 -42.11 23.92 11.93
CA SER A 378 -40.76 24.24 11.48
C SER A 378 -39.95 24.85 12.64
N GLY A 379 -38.71 24.39 12.81
CA GLY A 379 -37.75 25.08 13.67
C GLY A 379 -36.65 25.68 12.80
N SER A 380 -36.72 26.98 12.52
CA SER A 380 -35.57 27.72 12.00
C SER A 380 -34.51 27.76 13.10
N CYS A 381 -33.33 27.18 12.82
CA CYS A 381 -32.31 27.03 13.84
C CYS A 381 -30.89 27.21 13.29
N PHE A 382 -29.97 27.57 14.19
CA PHE A 382 -28.53 27.61 13.90
C PHE A 382 -27.76 26.72 14.86
N ARG A 383 -26.66 26.13 14.36
CA ARG A 383 -25.66 25.42 15.18
C ARG A 383 -24.26 25.79 14.70
N PHE A 384 -23.32 25.88 15.64
CA PHE A 384 -21.91 26.08 15.34
C PHE A 384 -21.12 24.83 15.72
N ALA A 385 -20.49 24.19 14.74
CA ALA A 385 -19.57 23.08 14.95
C ALA A 385 -18.14 23.62 14.90
N LYS A 386 -17.53 23.79 16.07
CA LYS A 386 -16.13 24.21 16.18
C LYS A 386 -15.23 23.07 15.69
N ALA A 387 -14.37 23.34 14.71
CA ALA A 387 -13.46 22.35 14.16
C ALA A 387 -12.14 22.36 14.94
N ASN A 388 -11.48 23.51 15.08
CA ASN A 388 -10.22 23.65 15.79
C ASN A 388 -10.18 24.92 16.65
N SER A 389 -9.26 24.95 17.62
CA SER A 389 -8.84 26.21 18.28
C SER A 389 -7.38 26.20 18.65
N TRP A 390 -6.78 27.37 18.59
CA TRP A 390 -5.42 27.65 19.03
C TRP A 390 -5.38 29.01 19.73
N SER A 391 -4.21 29.40 20.26
CA SER A 391 -4.08 30.63 21.04
C SER A 391 -4.62 31.84 20.26
N GLY A 392 -5.66 32.47 20.80
CA GLY A 392 -6.34 33.63 20.22
C GLY A 392 -7.14 33.38 18.94
N ASN A 393 -7.43 32.14 18.56
CA ASN A 393 -8.16 31.83 17.32
C ASN A 393 -9.02 30.55 17.40
N TYR A 394 -10.09 30.48 16.62
CA TYR A 394 -10.80 29.23 16.32
C TYR A 394 -11.41 29.25 14.92
N ASP A 395 -11.62 28.06 14.35
CA ASP A 395 -12.41 27.87 13.13
C ASP A 395 -13.55 26.88 13.37
N GLY A 396 -14.51 26.87 12.46
CA GLY A 396 -15.63 25.94 12.50
C GLY A 396 -16.68 26.24 11.44
N THR A 397 -17.75 25.46 11.45
CA THR A 397 -18.85 25.58 10.49
C THR A 397 -20.12 26.06 11.21
N LEU A 398 -20.69 27.16 10.73
CA LEU A 398 -22.02 27.63 11.09
C LEU A 398 -23.03 27.00 10.13
N TYR A 399 -23.98 26.27 10.67
CA TYR A 399 -25.12 25.70 9.94
C TYR A 399 -26.37 26.52 10.26
N VAL A 400 -27.10 26.93 9.24
CA VAL A 400 -28.37 27.66 9.37
C VAL A 400 -29.45 26.96 8.55
N THR A 401 -30.54 26.54 9.19
CA THR A 401 -31.71 26.03 8.48
C THR A 401 -32.55 27.21 7.97
N ILE A 402 -32.77 27.25 6.66
CA ILE A 402 -33.41 28.36 5.95
C ILE A 402 -34.90 28.40 6.29
N PRO A 403 -35.42 29.51 6.86
CA PRO A 403 -36.82 29.58 7.30
C PRO A 403 -37.81 29.70 6.13
N THR A 404 -37.43 30.42 5.08
CA THR A 404 -38.28 30.75 3.93
C THR A 404 -37.45 30.83 2.65
N ASP A 405 -38.08 30.63 1.48
CA ASP A 405 -37.42 30.80 0.19
C ASP A 405 -36.97 32.25 0.01
N VAL A 406 -35.70 32.46 -0.33
CA VAL A 406 -35.11 33.80 -0.48
C VAL A 406 -34.25 33.91 -1.72
N GLY A 407 -34.20 35.09 -2.34
CA GLY A 407 -33.27 35.42 -3.43
C GLY A 407 -31.96 36.06 -2.98
N SER A 408 -31.90 36.49 -1.72
CA SER A 408 -30.71 36.99 -1.02
C SER A 408 -30.87 36.76 0.48
N TRP A 409 -29.77 36.66 1.20
CA TRP A 409 -29.80 36.40 2.64
C TRP A 409 -28.76 37.22 3.42
N SER A 410 -29.11 37.49 4.67
CA SER A 410 -28.31 38.14 5.69
C SER A 410 -28.45 37.38 7.00
N ILE A 411 -27.34 37.13 7.69
CA ILE A 411 -27.30 36.53 9.01
C ILE A 411 -26.58 37.48 9.96
N ASP A 412 -27.26 37.97 10.99
CA ASP A 412 -26.64 38.80 12.02
C ASP A 412 -26.29 37.94 13.23
N LEU A 413 -25.01 37.90 13.60
CA LEU A 413 -24.48 37.12 14.72
C LEU A 413 -24.13 38.05 15.88
N GLN A 414 -24.53 37.65 17.09
CA GLN A 414 -24.07 38.26 18.33
C GLN A 414 -23.06 37.35 19.05
N LEU A 415 -21.94 37.91 19.47
CA LEU A 415 -20.85 37.20 20.14
C LEU A 415 -20.73 37.61 21.62
N SER A 416 -20.33 36.66 22.48
CA SER A 416 -20.16 36.88 23.93
C SER A 416 -18.98 37.77 24.31
N SER A 417 -18.02 37.95 23.41
CA SER A 417 -16.83 38.81 23.58
C SER A 417 -16.38 39.36 22.22
N SER A 418 -15.63 40.47 22.24
CA SER A 418 -15.19 41.14 21.01
C SER A 418 -14.14 40.32 20.26
N VAL A 419 -14.26 40.25 18.94
CA VAL A 419 -13.29 39.62 18.04
C VAL A 419 -12.40 40.66 17.37
N ASN A 420 -11.14 40.32 17.14
CA ASN A 420 -10.20 41.13 16.36
C ASN A 420 -10.42 40.95 14.85
N ASN A 421 -10.82 39.76 14.42
CA ASN A 421 -11.13 39.46 13.02
C ASN A 421 -12.15 38.30 12.92
N PHE A 422 -13.11 38.42 12.02
CA PHE A 422 -14.11 37.41 11.68
C PHE A 422 -14.13 37.24 10.16
N GLN A 423 -13.95 36.01 9.70
CA GLN A 423 -13.92 35.66 8.29
C GLN A 423 -14.93 34.56 8.02
N ALA A 424 -15.54 34.59 6.84
CA ALA A 424 -16.42 33.54 6.33
C ALA A 424 -16.08 33.25 4.86
N TRP A 425 -16.04 31.98 4.48
CA TRP A 425 -15.58 31.59 3.13
C TRP A 425 -16.63 31.84 2.04
N THR A 426 -17.90 31.57 2.33
CA THR A 426 -19.03 31.65 1.37
C THR A 426 -19.96 32.84 1.62
N ALA A 427 -19.61 33.74 2.54
CA ALA A 427 -20.36 34.96 2.86
C ALA A 427 -19.47 36.21 2.75
N ASN A 428 -20.07 37.37 2.56
CA ASN A 428 -19.43 38.66 2.82
C ASN A 428 -19.58 38.99 4.31
N VAL A 429 -18.53 39.51 4.96
CA VAL A 429 -18.53 39.80 6.39
C VAL A 429 -18.42 41.30 6.63
N ALA A 430 -19.32 41.88 7.43
CA ALA A 430 -19.25 43.27 7.86
C ALA A 430 -19.93 43.49 9.22
N PRO A 431 -19.29 44.19 10.19
CA PRO A 431 -17.86 44.46 10.27
C PRO A 431 -17.07 43.16 10.49
N THR A 432 -15.75 43.18 10.28
CA THR A 432 -14.88 42.02 10.57
C THR A 432 -14.41 41.96 12.03
N SER A 433 -14.75 42.93 12.87
CA SER A 433 -14.34 42.98 14.28
C SER A 433 -15.46 43.53 15.16
N GLY A 434 -15.39 43.24 16.46
CA GLY A 434 -16.43 43.62 17.43
C GLY A 434 -17.24 42.43 17.94
N THR A 435 -18.41 42.72 18.52
CA THR A 435 -19.32 41.70 19.10
C THR A 435 -20.52 41.37 18.21
N SER A 436 -20.70 42.08 17.10
CA SER A 436 -21.83 41.91 16.18
C SER A 436 -21.29 41.80 14.76
N ILE A 437 -21.60 40.70 14.08
CA ILE A 437 -21.07 40.37 12.76
C ILE A 437 -22.24 40.05 11.82
N THR A 438 -22.34 40.77 10.70
CA THR A 438 -23.33 40.46 9.65
C THR A 438 -22.67 39.70 8.51
N LEU A 439 -23.28 38.58 8.14
CA LEU A 439 -22.91 37.74 7.00
C LEU A 439 -23.95 37.90 5.90
N THR A 440 -23.55 38.29 4.70
CA THR A 440 -24.47 38.39 3.55
C THR A 440 -24.04 37.49 2.40
N ASN A 441 -25.00 37.11 1.54
CA ASN A 441 -24.71 36.27 0.39
C ASN A 441 -23.70 36.90 -0.58
N LYS A 442 -22.91 36.05 -1.24
CA LYS A 442 -22.13 36.42 -2.42
C LYS A 442 -23.04 36.43 -3.64
N ASN A 443 -22.55 36.96 -4.77
CA ASN A 443 -23.31 37.10 -6.01
C ASN A 443 -23.82 35.77 -6.61
N TYR A 444 -23.30 34.62 -6.16
CA TYR A 444 -23.64 33.29 -6.69
C TYR A 444 -24.50 32.42 -5.76
N ASN A 445 -24.71 32.79 -4.48
CA ASN A 445 -25.40 31.93 -3.50
C ASN A 445 -26.57 32.59 -2.78
N GLY A 446 -27.14 33.64 -3.37
CA GLY A 446 -28.29 34.36 -2.81
C GLY A 446 -29.58 33.55 -2.74
N VAL A 447 -29.81 32.67 -3.73
CA VAL A 447 -31.02 31.85 -3.80
C VAL A 447 -30.92 30.69 -2.80
N GLN A 448 -31.84 30.62 -1.85
CA GLN A 448 -31.95 29.54 -0.86
C GLN A 448 -33.41 29.12 -0.69
N THR A 449 -33.64 27.83 -0.46
CA THR A 449 -34.99 27.24 -0.32
C THR A 449 -35.28 26.92 1.14
N ALA A 450 -36.51 27.15 1.59
CA ALA A 450 -36.99 26.83 2.93
C ALA A 450 -36.70 25.36 3.29
N GLY A 451 -36.19 25.13 4.49
CA GLY A 451 -35.79 23.82 4.99
C GLY A 451 -34.40 23.35 4.55
N ALA A 452 -33.76 23.99 3.56
CA ALA A 452 -32.36 23.72 3.22
C ALA A 452 -31.43 24.15 4.37
N THR A 453 -30.26 23.52 4.45
CA THR A 453 -29.22 23.92 5.41
C THR A 453 -28.13 24.68 4.68
N LEU A 454 -27.93 25.95 5.05
CA LEU A 454 -26.83 26.78 4.60
C LEU A 454 -25.62 26.58 5.49
N GLU A 455 -24.50 26.19 4.89
CA GLU A 455 -23.25 25.90 5.58
C GLU A 455 -22.22 27.00 5.31
N LEU A 456 -21.74 27.64 6.38
CA LEU A 456 -20.79 28.73 6.33
C LEU A 456 -19.59 28.37 7.22
N GLY A 457 -18.46 28.06 6.60
CA GLY A 457 -17.21 28.01 7.34
C GLY A 457 -16.86 29.42 7.88
N ILE A 458 -16.38 29.50 9.11
CA ILE A 458 -15.87 30.73 9.72
C ILE A 458 -14.50 30.56 10.37
N LEU A 459 -13.71 31.64 10.40
CA LEU A 459 -12.46 31.77 11.16
C LEU A 459 -12.55 33.03 12.03
N VAL A 460 -12.23 32.88 13.32
CA VAL A 460 -12.37 33.93 14.33
C VAL A 460 -11.05 34.13 15.08
N THR A 461 -10.55 35.36 15.10
CA THR A 461 -9.36 35.79 15.85
C THR A 461 -9.79 36.71 17.00
N PHE A 462 -9.26 36.50 18.20
CA PHE A 462 -9.61 37.23 19.42
C PHE A 462 -8.41 37.30 20.40
N SER A 463 -8.36 38.34 21.21
CA SER A 463 -7.27 38.57 22.19
C SER A 463 -7.70 38.37 23.65
N GLY A 464 -8.99 38.06 23.89
CA GLY A 464 -9.61 37.95 25.20
C GLY A 464 -10.25 36.56 25.45
N PRO A 465 -11.33 36.48 26.26
CA PRO A 465 -12.08 35.23 26.44
C PRO A 465 -12.62 34.70 25.10
N THR A 466 -12.62 33.38 24.91
CA THR A 466 -13.11 32.75 23.67
C THR A 466 -14.54 33.18 23.34
N PRO A 467 -14.77 33.87 22.20
CA PRO A 467 -16.09 34.33 21.79
C PRO A 467 -17.01 33.17 21.40
N ALA A 468 -18.20 33.10 22.01
CA ALA A 468 -19.28 32.20 21.63
C ALA A 468 -20.38 32.95 20.89
N ILE A 469 -21.03 32.32 19.90
CA ILE A 469 -22.22 32.88 19.25
C ILE A 469 -23.41 32.72 20.19
N THR A 470 -23.93 33.84 20.69
CA THR A 470 -25.03 33.88 21.68
C THR A 470 -26.40 34.08 21.05
N ALA A 471 -26.45 34.63 19.82
CA ALA A 471 -27.68 34.78 19.06
C ALA A 471 -27.37 34.87 17.56
N ALA A 472 -28.33 34.46 16.73
CA ALA A 472 -28.30 34.65 15.29
C ALA A 472 -29.69 35.02 14.77
N THR A 473 -29.78 35.91 13.79
CA THR A 473 -31.00 36.17 13.00
C THR A 473 -30.75 35.79 11.54
N PHE A 474 -31.80 35.42 10.81
CA PHE A 474 -31.79 35.24 9.35
C PHE A 474 -32.78 36.20 8.72
N ASN A 475 -32.30 37.14 7.91
CA ASN A 475 -33.10 38.23 7.33
C ASN A 475 -33.96 38.98 8.38
N GLY A 476 -33.44 39.12 9.60
CA GLY A 476 -34.13 39.76 10.73
C GLY A 476 -35.03 38.84 11.56
N GLU A 477 -35.25 37.59 11.15
CA GLU A 477 -35.98 36.59 11.94
C GLU A 477 -35.05 35.87 12.92
N MET A 478 -35.43 35.77 14.20
CA MET A 478 -34.63 35.08 15.22
C MET A 478 -34.48 33.59 14.90
N LEU A 479 -33.24 33.11 14.84
CA LEU A 479 -32.93 31.68 14.77
C LEU A 479 -32.82 31.12 16.19
N THR A 480 -33.47 29.98 16.43
CA THR A 480 -33.30 29.25 17.69
C THR A 480 -32.03 28.40 17.65
N GLY A 481 -31.41 28.10 18.79
CA GLY A 481 -30.31 27.12 18.80
C GLY A 481 -30.88 25.74 18.44
N CYS A 482 -30.31 25.04 17.46
CA CYS A 482 -30.73 23.65 17.19
C CYS A 482 -30.40 22.83 18.45
N GLY A 483 -31.40 22.28 19.14
CA GLY A 483 -31.25 21.69 20.46
C GLY A 483 -29.98 20.83 20.61
N ALA A 484 -29.08 21.25 21.50
CA ALA A 484 -28.06 20.38 22.05
C ALA A 484 -28.73 19.51 23.13
N THR A 485 -28.65 18.19 23.00
CA THR A 485 -28.83 17.31 24.16
C THR A 485 -27.65 17.54 25.10
N SER A 486 -27.84 18.42 26.08
CA SER A 486 -26.88 18.67 27.15
C SER A 486 -26.93 17.56 28.20
N ALA A 487 -25.74 17.12 28.62
CA ALA A 487 -25.55 16.29 29.80
C ALA A 487 -26.07 17.02 31.07
N PRO A 488 -26.76 16.34 32.00
CA PRO A 488 -27.09 16.91 33.30
C PRO A 488 -25.93 16.73 34.29
N SER A 489 -25.61 17.82 35.00
CA SER A 489 -24.78 17.86 36.19
C SER A 489 -25.53 17.33 37.44
N THR A 490 -24.80 16.70 38.35
CA THR A 490 -25.29 16.31 39.69
C THR A 490 -25.30 17.51 40.63
N PRO A 491 -26.38 17.72 41.42
CA PRO A 491 -26.20 17.72 42.88
C PRO A 491 -27.31 16.99 43.68
N ALA A 492 -26.94 16.69 44.94
CA ALA A 492 -27.52 15.89 46.06
C ALA A 492 -29.05 16.04 46.43
N PRO A 493 -29.62 15.15 47.30
CA PRO A 493 -30.91 14.47 47.08
C PRO A 493 -32.15 14.89 47.94
N THR A 494 -33.31 14.29 47.58
CA THR A 494 -34.51 13.90 48.41
C THR A 494 -35.72 14.86 48.45
N PRO A 495 -37.00 14.42 48.61
CA PRO A 495 -37.67 13.11 48.44
C PRO A 495 -38.76 13.09 47.35
N ALA A 496 -39.13 11.90 46.89
CA ALA A 496 -40.25 11.65 45.97
C ALA A 496 -41.61 11.55 46.70
N PRO A 497 -42.71 11.95 46.06
CA PRO A 497 -44.02 11.36 46.28
C PRO A 497 -44.46 10.50 45.08
N THR A 498 -44.90 9.31 45.48
CA THR A 498 -45.56 8.17 44.83
C THR A 498 -46.35 8.40 43.51
N PRO A 499 -46.15 7.55 42.49
CA PRO A 499 -47.10 7.37 41.39
C PRO A 499 -48.14 6.27 41.70
N ALA A 500 -49.36 6.47 41.20
CA ALA A 500 -50.48 5.55 41.37
C ALA A 500 -50.34 4.27 40.51
N SER A 501 -50.75 3.18 41.16
CA SER A 501 -50.88 1.77 40.80
C SER A 501 -51.25 1.37 39.35
N THR A 502 -50.63 0.28 38.90
CA THR A 502 -51.31 -0.81 38.18
C THR A 502 -50.91 -2.16 38.84
N PRO A 503 -51.81 -3.16 38.87
CA PRO A 503 -51.82 -4.19 39.91
C PRO A 503 -50.89 -5.39 39.65
N GLU A 504 -50.28 -5.81 40.75
CA GLU A 504 -49.80 -7.14 41.13
C GLU A 504 -49.77 -8.27 40.08
N SER A 505 -48.57 -8.81 39.89
CA SER A 505 -48.38 -10.26 40.03
C SER A 505 -47.12 -10.53 40.86
N THR A 506 -47.20 -11.62 41.61
CA THR A 506 -46.53 -11.90 42.88
C THR A 506 -45.06 -12.31 42.78
N VAL A 507 -44.32 -11.86 43.78
CA VAL A 507 -42.92 -12.17 44.16
C VAL A 507 -42.64 -13.67 44.33
N ASN A 508 -41.45 -14.13 43.90
CA ASN A 508 -40.52 -14.83 44.80
C ASN A 508 -39.04 -14.70 44.39
N PRO A 509 -38.09 -14.59 45.35
CA PRO A 509 -36.70 -14.22 45.12
C PRO A 509 -35.71 -15.41 45.20
N GLY A 510 -34.51 -15.18 44.67
CA GLY A 510 -33.34 -16.08 44.71
C GLY A 510 -32.81 -16.26 43.30
N THR A 511 -31.60 -15.85 42.94
CA THR A 511 -30.31 -16.01 43.64
C THR A 511 -29.31 -14.95 43.12
N GLU A 512 -28.50 -14.38 44.01
CA GLU A 512 -27.27 -13.65 43.64
C GLU A 512 -26.23 -14.60 43.04
N GLU A 513 -25.54 -14.15 41.98
CA GLU A 513 -24.07 -14.13 41.79
C GLU A 513 -23.72 -13.88 40.29
N PRO A 514 -22.50 -13.48 39.92
CA PRO A 514 -21.60 -12.49 40.53
C PRO A 514 -21.05 -11.48 39.49
N SER A 515 -20.54 -10.35 39.96
CA SER A 515 -19.76 -9.42 39.16
C SER A 515 -18.43 -10.04 38.69
N THR A 516 -18.16 -10.03 37.38
CA THR A 516 -16.80 -10.19 36.86
C THR A 516 -16.26 -8.83 36.41
N GLN A 517 -15.28 -8.34 37.17
CA GLN A 517 -14.47 -7.16 36.85
C GLN A 517 -13.76 -7.35 35.50
N ALA A 518 -13.81 -6.33 34.64
CA ALA A 518 -12.89 -6.17 33.53
C ALA A 518 -11.44 -6.00 34.07
N PRO A 519 -10.43 -6.68 33.52
CA PRO A 519 -9.05 -6.41 33.87
C PRO A 519 -8.56 -5.12 33.19
N GLY A 520 -8.12 -4.16 34.00
CA GLY A 520 -6.91 -3.37 33.76
C GLY A 520 -6.87 -2.42 32.56
N SER A 521 -7.23 -1.16 32.82
CA SER A 521 -6.73 0.08 32.20
C SER A 521 -5.48 -0.07 31.29
N GLY A 522 -5.68 -0.09 29.97
CA GLY A 522 -4.66 -0.06 28.93
C GLY A 522 -4.37 1.35 28.39
N CYS A 523 -3.15 1.59 27.92
CA CYS A 523 -2.61 2.89 27.50
C CYS A 523 -3.45 3.65 26.46
N VAL A 524 -3.84 4.89 26.78
CA VAL A 524 -4.34 5.86 25.79
C VAL A 524 -3.18 6.32 24.90
N ALA A 525 -3.25 6.01 23.60
CA ALA A 525 -2.32 6.53 22.60
C ALA A 525 -2.41 8.07 22.54
N PRO A 526 -1.30 8.83 22.48
CA PRO A 526 -1.36 10.29 22.44
C PRO A 526 -2.02 10.77 21.15
N GLY A 527 -3.21 11.37 21.23
CA GLY A 527 -3.87 12.05 20.11
C GLY A 527 -5.27 11.57 19.74
N THR A 528 -5.84 10.56 20.42
CA THR A 528 -7.25 10.16 20.24
C THR A 528 -7.98 10.11 21.59
N SER A 529 -9.28 10.37 21.59
CA SER A 529 -10.14 10.27 22.79
C SER A 529 -10.88 8.92 22.88
N TYR A 530 -10.54 7.93 22.06
CA TYR A 530 -11.25 6.65 21.96
C TYR A 530 -10.44 5.50 22.53
N ASP A 531 -11.09 4.66 23.33
CA ASP A 531 -10.52 3.45 23.89
C ASP A 531 -10.62 2.31 22.85
N TYR A 532 -9.52 2.05 22.15
CA TYR A 532 -9.50 1.00 21.11
C TYR A 532 -9.50 -0.41 21.70
N ASP A 533 -9.08 -0.60 22.95
CA ASP A 533 -9.15 -1.89 23.63
C ASP A 533 -10.64 -2.23 23.87
N GLU A 534 -11.44 -1.24 24.29
CA GLU A 534 -12.90 -1.37 24.40
C GLU A 534 -13.57 -1.68 23.05
N VAL A 535 -13.08 -1.09 21.95
CA VAL A 535 -13.61 -1.37 20.60
C VAL A 535 -13.32 -2.81 20.17
N LEU A 536 -12.09 -3.30 20.39
CA LEU A 536 -11.72 -4.69 20.09
C LEU A 536 -12.55 -5.67 20.91
N HIS A 537 -12.73 -5.40 22.21
CA HIS A 537 -13.58 -6.20 23.09
C HIS A 537 -15.02 -6.29 22.57
N LYS A 538 -15.65 -5.14 22.25
CA LYS A 538 -17.02 -5.10 21.76
C LYS A 538 -17.19 -5.78 20.40
N SER A 539 -16.18 -5.70 19.53
CA SER A 539 -16.17 -6.42 18.25
C SER A 539 -16.21 -7.94 18.45
N LEU A 540 -15.45 -8.47 19.42
CA LEU A 540 -15.47 -9.90 19.72
C LEU A 540 -16.79 -10.35 20.36
N LEU A 541 -17.44 -9.49 21.15
CA LEU A 541 -18.80 -9.75 21.63
C LEU A 541 -19.82 -9.83 20.48
N PHE A 542 -19.65 -9.06 19.40
CA PHE A 542 -20.51 -9.20 18.22
C PHE A 542 -20.39 -10.61 17.62
N TYR A 543 -19.18 -11.14 17.43
CA TYR A 543 -19.03 -12.51 16.93
C TYR A 543 -19.64 -13.55 17.89
N GLU A 544 -19.48 -13.40 19.21
CA GLU A 544 -20.19 -14.26 20.17
C GLU A 544 -21.71 -14.19 20.02
N ALA A 545 -22.25 -13.01 19.75
CA ALA A 545 -23.66 -12.79 19.47
C ALA A 545 -24.14 -13.42 18.16
N GLN A 546 -23.24 -13.84 17.27
CA GLN A 546 -23.53 -14.52 16.00
C GLN A 546 -23.34 -16.03 16.04
N ARG A 547 -22.78 -16.62 17.11
CA ARG A 547 -22.51 -18.07 17.21
C ARG A 547 -23.79 -18.89 17.01
N SER A 548 -23.81 -19.86 16.12
CA SER A 548 -24.87 -20.88 15.97
C SER A 548 -24.42 -22.20 16.63
N GLY A 549 -25.36 -23.08 16.99
CA GLY A 549 -25.06 -24.35 17.65
C GLY A 549 -25.16 -24.30 19.17
N ASP A 550 -24.49 -25.24 19.83
CA ASP A 550 -24.39 -25.36 21.29
C ASP A 550 -23.35 -24.36 21.82
N LEU A 551 -23.76 -23.42 22.68
CA LEU A 551 -22.92 -22.33 23.13
C LEU A 551 -22.05 -22.75 24.32
N PRO A 552 -20.77 -22.32 24.39
CA PRO A 552 -19.89 -22.73 25.47
C PRO A 552 -20.33 -22.08 26.79
N ALA A 553 -20.07 -22.76 27.91
CA ALA A 553 -20.32 -22.19 29.24
C ALA A 553 -19.56 -20.86 29.49
N SER A 554 -18.48 -20.60 28.74
CA SER A 554 -17.70 -19.35 28.78
C SER A 554 -18.30 -18.20 27.97
N GLN A 555 -19.43 -18.40 27.28
CA GLN A 555 -20.10 -17.38 26.47
C GLN A 555 -20.40 -16.11 27.28
N ARG A 556 -19.89 -14.96 26.83
CA ARG A 556 -20.08 -13.64 27.47
C ARG A 556 -21.42 -13.02 27.07
N VAL A 557 -21.88 -13.27 25.85
CA VAL A 557 -23.19 -12.82 25.35
C VAL A 557 -24.30 -13.78 25.82
N THR A 558 -24.69 -13.66 27.08
CA THR A 558 -25.56 -14.64 27.77
C THR A 558 -27.04 -14.59 27.39
N TRP A 559 -27.48 -13.56 26.66
CA TRP A 559 -28.84 -13.50 26.14
C TRP A 559 -29.06 -14.40 24.91
N ARG A 560 -27.99 -14.80 24.21
CA ARG A 560 -28.03 -15.88 23.21
C ARG A 560 -28.15 -17.24 23.91
N LYS A 561 -28.78 -18.19 23.21
CA LYS A 561 -29.00 -19.57 23.66
C LYS A 561 -28.61 -20.54 22.55
N ASP A 562 -28.49 -21.82 22.92
CA ASP A 562 -28.23 -22.91 21.98
C ASP A 562 -29.34 -22.94 20.92
N SER A 563 -28.93 -23.01 19.66
CA SER A 563 -29.86 -22.93 18.53
C SER A 563 -29.37 -23.74 17.34
N ALA A 564 -30.28 -24.08 16.41
CA ALA A 564 -29.96 -24.87 15.22
C ALA A 564 -29.32 -26.26 15.51
N LEU A 565 -29.61 -26.86 16.67
CA LEU A 565 -29.00 -28.12 17.13
C LEU A 565 -29.42 -29.36 16.31
N GLY A 566 -30.53 -29.27 15.58
CA GLY A 566 -31.08 -30.36 14.76
C GLY A 566 -31.04 -30.08 13.26
N ASP A 567 -30.38 -29.00 12.84
CA ASP A 567 -30.45 -28.52 11.46
C ASP A 567 -29.43 -29.22 10.55
N ALA A 568 -29.52 -28.94 9.25
CA ALA A 568 -28.61 -29.43 8.20
C ALA A 568 -28.85 -30.87 7.72
N LYS A 569 -30.05 -31.11 7.17
CA LYS A 569 -30.26 -32.27 6.30
C LYS A 569 -29.69 -31.98 4.92
N ASP A 570 -28.89 -32.90 4.38
CA ASP A 570 -28.40 -32.82 3.01
C ASP A 570 -29.57 -32.60 2.05
N SER A 571 -29.50 -31.56 1.22
CA SER A 571 -30.63 -31.11 0.39
C SER A 571 -31.07 -32.10 -0.67
N VAL A 572 -30.28 -33.14 -0.95
CA VAL A 572 -30.54 -34.15 -1.99
C VAL A 572 -30.91 -35.49 -1.36
N THR A 573 -30.10 -35.97 -0.42
CA THR A 573 -30.23 -37.29 0.21
C THR A 573 -31.11 -37.28 1.46
N ASN A 574 -31.40 -36.08 2.00
CA ASN A 574 -32.15 -35.88 3.23
C ASN A 574 -31.54 -36.55 4.48
N VAL A 575 -30.25 -36.89 4.41
CA VAL A 575 -29.48 -37.43 5.54
C VAL A 575 -29.15 -36.31 6.52
N GLN A 576 -29.38 -36.56 7.81
CA GLN A 576 -29.00 -35.63 8.87
C GLN A 576 -27.48 -35.58 9.04
N LEU A 577 -26.91 -34.38 9.04
CA LEU A 577 -25.47 -34.15 9.23
C LEU A 577 -25.24 -33.45 10.57
N ASP A 578 -24.06 -33.67 11.18
CA ASP A 578 -23.59 -32.74 12.21
C ASP A 578 -22.88 -31.56 11.52
N LEU A 579 -23.66 -30.53 11.23
CA LEU A 579 -23.17 -29.22 10.80
C LEU A 579 -23.57 -28.15 11.83
N THR A 580 -23.65 -28.53 13.12
CA THR A 580 -23.82 -27.59 14.24
C THR A 580 -22.55 -26.77 14.46
N GLY A 581 -22.67 -25.54 14.97
CA GLY A 581 -21.56 -24.59 15.12
C GLY A 581 -21.56 -23.49 14.04
N GLY A 582 -20.44 -22.80 13.85
CA GLY A 582 -20.32 -21.73 12.85
C GLY A 582 -21.08 -20.46 13.24
N TYR A 583 -21.10 -19.48 12.33
CA TYR A 583 -21.76 -18.19 12.56
C TYR A 583 -23.04 -18.05 11.73
N TYR A 584 -24.05 -17.40 12.31
CA TYR A 584 -25.08 -16.75 11.53
C TYR A 584 -24.49 -15.53 10.82
N ASP A 585 -24.90 -15.30 9.59
CA ASP A 585 -24.25 -14.34 8.70
C ASP A 585 -24.49 -12.88 9.11
N ALA A 586 -25.76 -12.49 9.30
CA ALA A 586 -26.12 -11.12 9.57
C ALA A 586 -27.18 -11.02 10.69
N GLY A 587 -28.31 -10.37 10.43
CA GLY A 587 -29.48 -10.37 11.33
C GLY A 587 -30.40 -11.57 11.14
N ASP A 588 -30.08 -12.42 10.17
CA ASP A 588 -30.76 -13.67 9.84
C ASP A 588 -30.08 -14.86 10.52
N TYR A 589 -30.50 -16.07 10.16
CA TYR A 589 -29.97 -17.32 10.69
C TYR A 589 -29.38 -18.21 9.60
N GLY A 590 -29.17 -17.69 8.39
CA GLY A 590 -28.45 -18.36 7.32
C GLY A 590 -26.99 -18.57 7.70
N LYS A 591 -26.46 -19.76 7.40
CA LYS A 591 -25.02 -20.04 7.50
C LYS A 591 -24.44 -20.05 6.10
N PHE A 592 -24.06 -18.88 5.61
CA PHE A 592 -23.47 -18.71 4.28
C PHE A 592 -21.95 -18.92 4.37
N GLY A 593 -21.46 -20.00 3.75
CA GLY A 593 -20.06 -20.40 3.86
C GLY A 593 -19.09 -19.38 3.28
N TYR A 594 -19.48 -18.67 2.22
CA TYR A 594 -18.55 -17.79 1.49
C TYR A 594 -18.16 -16.55 2.30
N PRO A 595 -19.12 -15.72 2.77
CA PRO A 595 -18.79 -14.62 3.67
C PRO A 595 -18.22 -15.09 5.01
N MET A 596 -18.62 -16.25 5.53
CA MET A 596 -18.05 -16.80 6.76
C MET A 596 -16.57 -17.17 6.60
N SER A 597 -16.18 -17.79 5.48
CA SER A 597 -14.78 -18.11 5.18
C SER A 597 -13.96 -16.82 5.02
N SER A 598 -14.47 -15.83 4.27
CA SER A 598 -13.81 -14.52 4.11
C SER A 598 -13.58 -13.80 5.44
N MET A 599 -14.63 -13.73 6.28
CA MET A 599 -14.55 -13.19 7.65
C MET A 599 -13.45 -13.90 8.45
N THR A 600 -13.38 -15.22 8.37
CA THR A 600 -12.43 -16.02 9.14
C THR A 600 -10.99 -15.77 8.69
N THR A 601 -10.75 -15.71 7.38
CA THR A 601 -9.42 -15.39 6.84
C THR A 601 -8.96 -14.01 7.31
N VAL A 602 -9.83 -13.00 7.24
CA VAL A 602 -9.50 -11.62 7.63
C VAL A 602 -9.25 -11.49 9.14
N LEU A 603 -10.08 -12.12 9.98
CA LEU A 603 -9.87 -12.13 11.44
C LEU A 603 -8.54 -12.81 11.81
N ALA A 604 -8.27 -13.98 11.22
CA ALA A 604 -7.02 -14.68 11.44
C ALA A 604 -5.82 -13.85 10.96
N TRP A 605 -5.91 -13.21 9.80
CA TRP A 605 -4.87 -12.31 9.28
C TRP A 605 -4.57 -11.17 10.25
N GLY A 606 -5.61 -10.46 10.70
CA GLY A 606 -5.45 -9.37 11.67
C GLY A 606 -4.78 -9.83 12.97
N ALA A 607 -5.13 -11.02 13.46
CA ALA A 607 -4.53 -11.60 14.66
C ALA A 607 -3.07 -12.04 14.46
N ILE A 608 -2.69 -12.49 13.26
CA ILE A 608 -1.31 -12.88 12.92
C ILE A 608 -0.40 -11.65 12.87
N ASP A 609 -0.83 -10.59 12.17
CA ASP A 609 0.04 -9.43 11.90
C ASP A 609 0.02 -8.40 13.03
N TYR A 610 -1.12 -8.26 13.71
CA TYR A 610 -1.30 -7.31 14.81
C TYR A 610 -1.50 -8.01 16.16
N GLY A 611 -0.99 -9.24 16.30
CA GLY A 611 -1.18 -10.06 17.49
C GLY A 611 -0.74 -9.38 18.80
N ALA A 612 0.27 -8.51 18.75
CA ALA A 612 0.73 -7.72 19.89
C ALA A 612 -0.39 -6.81 20.46
N ALA A 613 -1.22 -6.20 19.61
CA ALA A 613 -2.31 -5.34 20.05
C ALA A 613 -3.41 -6.15 20.77
N TYR A 614 -3.79 -7.30 20.21
CA TYR A 614 -4.74 -8.21 20.87
C TYR A 614 -4.21 -8.79 22.18
N ILE A 615 -2.90 -9.06 22.27
CA ILE A 615 -2.27 -9.51 23.51
C ILE A 615 -2.30 -8.39 24.55
N GLN A 616 -1.97 -7.15 24.14
CA GLN A 616 -1.98 -5.99 25.02
C GLN A 616 -3.38 -5.67 25.57
N ALA A 617 -4.41 -5.75 24.71
CA ALA A 617 -5.80 -5.57 25.10
C ALA A 617 -6.37 -6.75 25.93
N GLY A 618 -5.62 -7.85 26.08
CA GLY A 618 -6.11 -9.07 26.73
C GLY A 618 -7.13 -9.86 25.92
N GLU A 619 -7.31 -9.54 24.63
CA GLU A 619 -8.36 -10.09 23.77
C GLU A 619 -7.89 -11.23 22.84
N MET A 620 -6.59 -11.54 22.78
CA MET A 620 -6.03 -12.62 21.95
C MET A 620 -6.69 -14.00 22.19
N PRO A 621 -7.00 -14.44 23.44
CA PRO A 621 -7.72 -15.70 23.66
C PRO A 621 -9.09 -15.72 22.98
N TYR A 622 -9.88 -14.64 23.11
CA TYR A 622 -11.22 -14.54 22.53
C TYR A 622 -11.17 -14.41 20.99
N MET A 623 -10.16 -13.74 20.44
CA MET A 623 -9.92 -13.71 19.00
C MET A 623 -9.62 -15.10 18.44
N LYS A 624 -8.78 -15.89 19.15
CA LYS A 624 -8.54 -17.29 18.79
C LYS A 624 -9.80 -18.12 18.89
N GLU A 625 -10.62 -17.96 19.93
CA GLU A 625 -11.91 -18.64 20.02
C GLU A 625 -12.85 -18.24 18.87
N ALA A 626 -12.85 -16.98 18.44
CA ALA A 626 -13.68 -16.51 17.34
C ALA A 626 -13.31 -17.19 16.00
N VAL A 627 -12.01 -17.25 15.68
CA VAL A 627 -11.49 -17.95 14.49
C VAL A 627 -11.74 -19.46 14.60
N LYS A 628 -11.53 -20.05 15.79
CA LYS A 628 -11.74 -21.49 16.02
C LYS A 628 -13.21 -21.90 15.81
N TRP A 629 -14.16 -21.06 16.22
CA TRP A 629 -15.59 -21.33 16.07
C TRP A 629 -16.02 -21.54 14.61
N ALA A 630 -15.47 -20.73 13.70
CA ALA A 630 -15.71 -20.88 12.26
C ALA A 630 -14.93 -22.07 11.68
N THR A 631 -13.66 -22.21 12.03
CA THR A 631 -12.82 -23.28 11.49
C THR A 631 -13.26 -24.67 11.95
N ASP A 632 -13.74 -24.86 13.18
CA ASP A 632 -14.38 -26.11 13.61
C ASP A 632 -15.59 -26.46 12.75
N TYR A 633 -16.38 -25.45 12.34
CA TYR A 633 -17.49 -25.65 11.41
C TYR A 633 -17.00 -26.01 10.00
N PHE A 634 -15.95 -25.37 9.48
CA PHE A 634 -15.37 -25.72 8.18
C PHE A 634 -14.81 -27.15 8.15
N LEU A 635 -14.19 -27.60 9.25
CA LEU A 635 -13.71 -28.97 9.39
C LEU A 635 -14.86 -29.98 9.34
N LYS A 636 -16.00 -29.68 9.99
CA LYS A 636 -17.24 -30.50 9.86
C LYS A 636 -17.82 -30.46 8.45
N ALA A 637 -17.79 -29.30 7.80
CA ALA A 637 -18.33 -29.10 6.46
C ALA A 637 -17.49 -29.78 5.36
N HIS A 638 -16.19 -29.94 5.58
CA HIS A 638 -15.26 -30.65 4.69
C HIS A 638 -15.28 -32.16 5.00
N VAL A 639 -16.31 -32.85 4.51
CA VAL A 639 -16.57 -34.26 4.86
C VAL A 639 -15.71 -35.27 4.09
N SER A 640 -15.08 -34.84 2.99
CA SER A 640 -14.12 -35.62 2.20
C SER A 640 -13.33 -34.67 1.29
N PRO A 641 -12.17 -35.09 0.73
CA PRO A 641 -11.27 -34.19 -0.01
C PRO A 641 -11.89 -33.37 -1.15
N THR A 642 -13.02 -33.82 -1.74
CA THR A 642 -13.71 -33.12 -2.83
C THR A 642 -15.20 -32.85 -2.55
N VAL A 643 -15.57 -32.74 -1.26
CA VAL A 643 -16.94 -32.39 -0.83
C VAL A 643 -16.90 -31.37 0.31
N LEU A 644 -17.49 -30.19 0.07
CA LEU A 644 -17.63 -29.12 1.06
C LEU A 644 -19.11 -28.69 1.15
N TYR A 645 -19.69 -28.69 2.36
CA TYR A 645 -20.99 -28.07 2.60
C TYR A 645 -20.84 -26.55 2.69
N GLY A 646 -21.44 -25.83 1.74
CA GLY A 646 -21.27 -24.39 1.60
C GLY A 646 -22.38 -23.55 2.23
N GLN A 647 -23.54 -24.15 2.55
CA GLN A 647 -24.64 -23.40 3.14
C GLN A 647 -25.56 -24.29 3.98
N VAL A 648 -26.03 -23.78 5.12
CA VAL A 648 -27.12 -24.37 5.92
C VAL A 648 -28.24 -23.34 6.10
N GLY A 649 -29.46 -23.74 5.78
CA GLY A 649 -30.63 -22.86 5.72
C GLY A 649 -30.90 -22.38 4.29
N ASN A 650 -32.19 -22.25 3.95
CA ASN A 650 -32.62 -21.62 2.72
C ASN A 650 -32.86 -20.13 2.99
N GLY A 651 -32.14 -19.22 2.33
CA GLY A 651 -32.18 -17.80 2.63
C GLY A 651 -33.58 -17.18 2.59
N GLN A 652 -34.42 -17.58 1.64
CA GLN A 652 -35.80 -17.06 1.53
C GLN A 652 -36.70 -17.56 2.68
N LEU A 653 -36.62 -18.83 3.06
CA LEU A 653 -37.38 -19.36 4.19
C LEU A 653 -36.90 -18.77 5.52
N ASP A 654 -35.60 -18.57 5.63
CA ASP A 654 -34.97 -17.98 6.80
C ASP A 654 -35.39 -16.52 6.98
N HIS A 655 -35.36 -15.72 5.90
CA HIS A 655 -35.78 -14.31 5.92
C HIS A 655 -37.30 -14.12 6.09
N ALA A 656 -38.10 -15.15 5.81
CA ALA A 656 -39.53 -15.16 6.12
C ALA A 656 -39.82 -15.35 7.62
N PHE A 657 -38.81 -15.76 8.40
CA PHE A 657 -38.93 -15.94 9.84
C PHE A 657 -38.30 -14.77 10.60
N TRP A 658 -39.05 -14.24 11.58
CA TRP A 658 -38.57 -13.24 12.51
C TRP A 658 -38.87 -13.70 13.93
N GLY A 659 -37.83 -14.03 14.68
CA GLY A 659 -37.93 -14.63 16.01
C GLY A 659 -36.54 -14.92 16.55
N ARG A 660 -36.45 -15.59 17.70
CA ARG A 660 -35.14 -16.00 18.26
C ARG A 660 -34.64 -17.25 17.51
N PRO A 661 -33.32 -17.45 17.35
CA PRO A 661 -32.79 -18.59 16.61
C PRO A 661 -33.14 -19.94 17.26
N GLU A 662 -33.32 -20.00 18.58
CA GLU A 662 -33.76 -21.21 19.30
C GLU A 662 -35.23 -21.60 19.03
N ASP A 663 -36.03 -20.68 18.46
CA ASP A 663 -37.45 -20.90 18.14
C ASP A 663 -37.67 -21.25 16.66
N MET A 664 -36.61 -21.40 15.86
CA MET A 664 -36.73 -21.79 14.46
C MET A 664 -37.35 -23.18 14.33
N THR A 665 -38.39 -23.30 13.50
CA THR A 665 -39.05 -24.58 13.20
C THR A 665 -39.16 -24.89 11.71
N MET A 666 -38.69 -24.00 10.85
CA MET A 666 -38.69 -24.23 9.40
C MET A 666 -37.60 -25.23 9.01
N ASP A 667 -37.76 -25.86 7.85
CA ASP A 667 -36.72 -26.73 7.30
C ASP A 667 -35.47 -25.92 6.95
N ARG A 668 -34.30 -26.41 7.39
CA ARG A 668 -33.00 -25.76 7.18
C ARG A 668 -32.06 -26.71 6.43
N PRO A 669 -32.18 -26.80 5.09
CA PRO A 669 -31.41 -27.72 4.26
C PRO A 669 -29.93 -27.35 4.20
N ALA A 670 -29.07 -28.35 3.98
CA ALA A 670 -27.64 -28.18 3.77
C ALA A 670 -27.28 -28.42 2.30
N TYR A 671 -26.60 -27.45 1.68
CA TYR A 671 -26.17 -27.49 0.29
C TYR A 671 -24.66 -27.70 0.21
N LYS A 672 -24.20 -28.48 -0.78
CA LYS A 672 -22.80 -28.86 -0.93
C LYS A 672 -22.24 -28.65 -2.33
N ILE A 673 -20.93 -28.46 -2.36
CA ILE A 673 -20.09 -28.37 -3.55
C ILE A 673 -19.37 -29.72 -3.71
N THR A 674 -19.26 -30.20 -4.94
CA THR A 674 -18.67 -31.50 -5.29
C THR A 674 -17.88 -31.40 -6.60
N GLU A 675 -17.15 -32.44 -7.00
CA GLU A 675 -16.49 -32.48 -8.32
C GLU A 675 -17.45 -32.23 -9.50
N ALA A 676 -18.69 -32.73 -9.40
CA ALA A 676 -19.70 -32.59 -10.44
C ALA A 676 -20.44 -31.24 -10.41
N ASN A 677 -20.41 -30.55 -9.26
CA ASN A 677 -21.02 -29.23 -9.07
C ASN A 677 -19.99 -28.37 -8.32
N PRO A 678 -19.01 -27.80 -9.04
CA PRO A 678 -17.88 -27.10 -8.45
C PRO A 678 -18.25 -25.70 -7.93
N GLY A 679 -17.35 -25.12 -7.13
CA GLY A 679 -17.51 -23.83 -6.47
C GLY A 679 -16.18 -23.37 -5.90
N SER A 680 -15.23 -23.10 -6.81
CA SER A 680 -13.82 -22.83 -6.53
C SER A 680 -13.61 -21.62 -5.64
N ASP A 681 -14.42 -20.58 -5.79
CA ASP A 681 -14.45 -19.39 -4.95
C ASP A 681 -14.64 -19.76 -3.47
N LEU A 682 -15.78 -20.34 -3.10
CA LEU A 682 -16.07 -20.74 -1.74
C LEU A 682 -15.05 -21.75 -1.21
N VAL A 683 -14.72 -22.76 -2.01
CA VAL A 683 -13.80 -23.83 -1.59
C VAL A 683 -12.40 -23.26 -1.35
N ALA A 684 -11.91 -22.36 -2.21
CA ALA A 684 -10.60 -21.73 -2.05
C ALA A 684 -10.59 -20.72 -0.89
N GLU A 685 -11.63 -19.91 -0.68
CA GLU A 685 -11.69 -19.01 0.49
C GLU A 685 -11.70 -19.82 1.80
N THR A 686 -12.40 -20.96 1.84
CA THR A 686 -12.38 -21.86 2.99
C THR A 686 -10.99 -22.47 3.20
N SER A 687 -10.28 -22.79 2.13
CA SER A 687 -8.87 -23.18 2.19
C SER A 687 -7.99 -22.07 2.77
N ALA A 688 -8.16 -20.82 2.33
CA ALA A 688 -7.42 -19.65 2.82
C ALA A 688 -7.65 -19.44 4.33
N ALA A 689 -8.90 -19.53 4.78
CA ALA A 689 -9.27 -19.40 6.19
C ALA A 689 -8.56 -20.44 7.07
N LEU A 690 -8.54 -21.71 6.63
CA LEU A 690 -7.89 -22.80 7.34
C LEU A 690 -6.35 -22.69 7.31
N ALA A 691 -5.76 -22.20 6.20
CA ALA A 691 -4.34 -21.89 6.14
C ALA A 691 -3.97 -20.76 7.11
N ALA A 692 -4.73 -19.65 7.13
CA ALA A 692 -4.51 -18.55 8.07
C ALA A 692 -4.66 -19.01 9.53
N ALA A 693 -5.71 -19.78 9.84
CA ALA A 693 -5.89 -20.36 11.17
C ALA A 693 -4.71 -21.26 11.57
N SER A 694 -4.18 -22.07 10.64
CA SER A 694 -3.01 -22.91 10.93
C SER A 694 -1.81 -22.10 11.40
N ILE A 695 -1.59 -20.90 10.87
CA ILE A 695 -0.54 -19.98 11.33
C ILE A 695 -0.87 -19.47 12.73
N LEU A 696 -2.09 -18.97 12.95
CA LEU A 696 -2.53 -18.37 14.21
C LEU A 696 -2.43 -19.35 15.40
N PHE A 697 -2.72 -20.63 15.16
CA PHE A 697 -2.69 -21.68 16.16
C PHE A 697 -1.36 -22.42 16.27
N LYS A 698 -0.40 -22.16 15.39
CA LYS A 698 0.85 -22.93 15.26
C LYS A 698 1.56 -23.17 16.59
N ASP A 699 1.67 -22.13 17.42
CA ASP A 699 2.40 -22.21 18.69
C ASP A 699 1.51 -22.61 19.87
N SER A 700 0.23 -22.22 19.86
CA SER A 700 -0.69 -22.46 20.99
C SER A 700 -1.42 -23.80 20.92
N ASN A 701 -1.62 -24.34 19.72
CA ASN A 701 -2.25 -25.64 19.48
C ASN A 701 -1.71 -26.26 18.17
N PRO A 702 -0.51 -26.86 18.21
CA PRO A 702 0.15 -27.40 17.01
C PRO A 702 -0.64 -28.53 16.34
N ALA A 703 -1.39 -29.33 17.11
CA ALA A 703 -2.20 -30.42 16.57
C ALA A 703 -3.36 -29.87 15.72
N TYR A 704 -4.10 -28.88 16.25
CA TYR A 704 -5.17 -28.22 15.51
C TYR A 704 -4.64 -27.42 14.32
N SER A 705 -3.47 -26.77 14.47
CA SER A 705 -2.77 -26.11 13.36
C SER A 705 -2.51 -27.08 12.20
N ALA A 706 -2.00 -28.28 12.50
CA ALA A 706 -1.73 -29.31 11.49
C ALA A 706 -3.02 -29.82 10.84
N GLU A 707 -4.09 -30.00 11.61
CA GLU A 707 -5.41 -30.40 11.10
C GLU A 707 -5.99 -29.35 10.13
N CYS A 708 -5.99 -28.07 10.51
CA CYS A 708 -6.41 -26.97 9.63
C CYS A 708 -5.57 -26.94 8.34
N LEU A 709 -4.25 -27.07 8.46
CA LEU A 709 -3.37 -27.05 7.29
C LEU A 709 -3.61 -28.24 6.35
N GLN A 710 -3.92 -29.42 6.88
CA GLN A 710 -4.25 -30.58 6.08
C GLN A 710 -5.54 -30.34 5.27
N HIS A 711 -6.62 -29.92 5.92
CA HIS A 711 -7.88 -29.60 5.24
C HIS A 711 -7.71 -28.46 4.23
N SER A 712 -6.90 -27.44 4.56
CA SER A 712 -6.60 -26.34 3.65
C SER A 712 -5.96 -26.81 2.34
N ARG A 713 -5.00 -27.75 2.40
CA ARG A 713 -4.36 -28.33 1.20
C ARG A 713 -5.35 -29.10 0.35
N GLU A 714 -6.15 -29.96 0.97
CA GLU A 714 -7.17 -30.76 0.28
C GLU A 714 -8.21 -29.86 -0.42
N LEU A 715 -8.71 -28.84 0.29
CA LEU A 715 -9.66 -27.88 -0.27
C LEU A 715 -9.05 -27.03 -1.39
N TYR A 716 -7.79 -26.63 -1.28
CA TYR A 716 -7.13 -25.91 -2.37
C TYR A 716 -6.98 -26.80 -3.61
N ASP A 717 -6.56 -28.05 -3.44
CA ASP A 717 -6.47 -29.01 -4.54
C ASP A 717 -7.86 -29.25 -5.16
N PHE A 718 -8.91 -29.35 -4.34
CA PHE A 718 -10.28 -29.45 -4.82
C PHE A 718 -10.70 -28.23 -5.64
N ALA A 719 -10.57 -27.03 -5.08
CA ALA A 719 -10.92 -25.79 -5.78
C ALA A 719 -10.13 -25.60 -7.07
N ASN A 720 -8.84 -25.93 -7.06
CA ASN A 720 -7.93 -25.73 -8.18
C ASN A 720 -8.11 -26.78 -9.29
N ASN A 721 -8.60 -27.98 -8.98
CA ASN A 721 -8.80 -29.04 -9.98
C ASN A 721 -10.23 -29.06 -10.55
N PHE A 722 -11.23 -28.57 -9.80
CA PHE A 722 -12.64 -28.60 -10.20
C PHE A 722 -13.22 -27.18 -10.19
N ARG A 723 -13.26 -26.56 -11.37
CA ARG A 723 -13.52 -25.12 -11.54
C ARG A 723 -14.99 -24.77 -11.75
N GLY A 724 -15.48 -23.79 -11.01
CA GLY A 724 -16.80 -23.16 -11.22
C GLY A 724 -17.13 -22.19 -10.10
N ASP A 725 -18.10 -21.31 -10.32
CA ASP A 725 -18.60 -20.38 -9.32
C ASP A 725 -19.60 -21.09 -8.39
N TYR A 726 -19.49 -20.92 -7.07
CA TYR A 726 -20.32 -21.70 -6.14
C TYR A 726 -21.81 -21.35 -6.21
N ASP A 727 -22.14 -20.13 -6.62
CA ASP A 727 -23.51 -19.63 -6.69
C ASP A 727 -24.30 -20.20 -7.88
N ALA A 728 -23.59 -20.76 -8.87
CA ALA A 728 -24.17 -21.63 -9.89
C ALA A 728 -24.53 -23.02 -9.33
N THR A 729 -23.89 -23.45 -8.24
CA THR A 729 -24.08 -24.76 -7.60
C THR A 729 -25.10 -24.72 -6.47
N ILE A 730 -25.07 -23.70 -5.60
CA ILE A 730 -25.98 -23.59 -4.45
C ILE A 730 -27.24 -22.81 -4.84
N PRO A 731 -28.45 -23.43 -4.81
CA PRO A 731 -29.66 -22.78 -5.29
C PRO A 731 -30.04 -21.52 -4.51
N GLY A 732 -30.28 -20.43 -5.22
CA GLY A 732 -30.80 -19.17 -4.68
C GLY A 732 -29.79 -18.33 -3.90
N VAL A 733 -28.53 -18.79 -3.76
CA VAL A 733 -27.53 -18.03 -2.99
C VAL A 733 -27.11 -16.74 -3.69
N SER A 734 -27.22 -16.65 -5.02
CA SER A 734 -26.89 -15.44 -5.78
C SER A 734 -27.79 -14.24 -5.50
N GLU A 735 -28.97 -14.45 -4.88
CA GLU A 735 -29.82 -13.37 -4.37
C GLU A 735 -29.25 -12.70 -3.10
N PHE A 736 -28.30 -13.36 -2.45
CA PHE A 736 -27.68 -12.93 -1.20
C PHE A 736 -26.18 -12.65 -1.39
N TYR A 737 -25.44 -13.66 -1.85
CA TYR A 737 -23.98 -13.65 -1.99
C TYR A 737 -23.56 -14.23 -3.35
N ALA A 738 -23.82 -13.49 -4.42
CA ALA A 738 -23.37 -13.86 -5.76
C ALA A 738 -21.84 -13.91 -5.87
N SER A 739 -21.34 -14.81 -6.71
CA SER A 739 -19.95 -14.83 -7.12
C SER A 739 -19.74 -13.96 -8.36
N TYR A 740 -18.56 -13.35 -8.46
CA TYR A 740 -18.14 -12.55 -9.61
C TYR A 740 -16.90 -13.12 -10.32
N GLY A 741 -16.51 -14.34 -9.94
CA GLY A 741 -15.30 -15.04 -10.38
C GLY A 741 -14.60 -15.74 -9.21
N TYR A 742 -13.76 -16.73 -9.52
CA TYR A 742 -13.06 -17.55 -8.52
C TYR A 742 -11.52 -17.52 -8.63
N TYR A 743 -10.97 -16.75 -9.57
CA TYR A 743 -9.52 -16.78 -9.84
C TYR A 743 -8.72 -16.05 -8.75
N ASP A 744 -9.32 -15.02 -8.17
CA ASP A 744 -8.82 -14.28 -7.03
C ASP A 744 -8.79 -15.15 -5.77
N GLU A 745 -9.83 -15.91 -5.46
CA GLU A 745 -9.84 -16.82 -4.30
C GLU A 745 -8.80 -17.93 -4.45
N LEU A 746 -8.58 -18.45 -5.67
CA LEU A 746 -7.50 -19.40 -5.93
C LEU A 746 -6.13 -18.77 -5.69
N ALA A 747 -5.89 -17.55 -6.18
CA ALA A 747 -4.63 -16.86 -5.93
C ALA A 747 -4.44 -16.55 -4.43
N TRP A 748 -5.51 -16.17 -3.75
CA TRP A 748 -5.55 -15.85 -2.34
C TRP A 748 -5.27 -17.06 -1.45
N ALA A 749 -5.95 -18.18 -1.70
CA ALA A 749 -5.73 -19.45 -1.02
C ALA A 749 -4.30 -19.97 -1.24
N ALA A 750 -3.78 -19.86 -2.47
CA ALA A 750 -2.40 -20.22 -2.77
C ALA A 750 -1.40 -19.38 -1.96
N ALA A 751 -1.64 -18.07 -1.83
CA ALA A 751 -0.79 -17.17 -1.05
C ALA A 751 -0.84 -17.50 0.46
N TRP A 752 -2.01 -17.79 1.01
CA TRP A 752 -2.15 -18.21 2.40
C TRP A 752 -1.54 -19.57 2.69
N LEU A 753 -1.73 -20.53 1.79
CA LEU A 753 -1.06 -21.82 1.87
C LEU A 753 0.46 -21.63 1.78
N TYR A 754 0.96 -20.80 0.87
CA TYR A 754 2.37 -20.46 0.82
C TYR A 754 2.84 -19.88 2.16
N ARG A 755 2.15 -18.88 2.70
CA ARG A 755 2.48 -18.24 3.98
C ARG A 755 2.44 -19.22 5.17
N ALA A 756 1.45 -20.12 5.20
CA ALA A 756 1.30 -21.15 6.22
C ALA A 756 2.37 -22.24 6.12
N THR A 757 2.88 -22.44 4.90
CA THR A 757 3.83 -23.50 4.57
C THR A 757 5.23 -22.97 4.26
N ASP A 758 5.49 -21.67 4.43
CA ASP A 758 6.81 -21.00 4.26
C ASP A 758 7.76 -21.38 5.42
N ASN A 759 7.90 -22.68 5.55
CA ASN A 759 8.92 -23.40 6.26
C ASN A 759 9.48 -24.33 5.20
N ARG A 760 10.57 -23.90 4.53
CA ARG A 760 11.51 -24.84 3.92
C ARG A 760 11.64 -26.03 4.87
N GLN A 761 11.34 -27.24 4.40
CA GLN A 761 11.21 -28.43 5.25
C GLN A 761 12.34 -28.44 6.29
N ARG A 762 11.99 -28.52 7.57
CA ARG A 762 12.98 -28.68 8.64
C ARG A 762 12.92 -30.10 9.17
N THR A 763 14.08 -30.64 9.50
CA THR A 763 14.14 -31.90 10.24
C THR A 763 13.64 -31.70 11.68
N PRO A 764 13.16 -32.76 12.38
CA PRO A 764 12.79 -32.69 13.80
C PRO A 764 13.81 -32.01 14.73
N LYS A 765 15.11 -32.14 14.44
CA LYS A 765 16.19 -31.48 15.21
C LYS A 765 16.65 -30.14 14.63
N GLY A 766 15.93 -29.58 13.67
CA GLY A 766 16.02 -28.16 13.30
C GLY A 766 16.89 -27.81 12.08
N LEU A 767 17.42 -28.79 11.34
CA LEU A 767 18.12 -28.55 10.07
C LEU A 767 17.15 -28.08 9.00
N VAL A 768 17.48 -27.03 8.26
CA VAL A 768 16.77 -26.67 7.01
C VAL A 768 17.13 -27.68 5.92
N TYR A 769 16.17 -28.50 5.57
CA TYR A 769 16.26 -29.60 4.62
C TYR A 769 15.74 -29.18 3.24
N LEU A 770 16.66 -29.00 2.28
CA LEU A 770 16.35 -28.50 0.94
C LEU A 770 16.41 -29.58 -0.14
N SER A 771 17.14 -30.65 0.12
CA SER A 771 17.30 -31.79 -0.77
C SER A 771 17.84 -32.96 0.02
N GLN A 772 17.51 -34.18 -0.42
CA GLN A 772 18.13 -35.40 0.11
C GLN A 772 19.61 -35.49 -0.24
N TRP A 773 20.05 -34.93 -1.36
CA TRP A 773 21.44 -35.04 -1.81
C TRP A 773 22.25 -33.83 -1.33
N GLY A 774 23.18 -34.05 -0.40
CA GLY A 774 23.94 -32.95 0.21
C GLY A 774 23.06 -32.00 1.02
N SER A 775 22.21 -32.54 1.91
CA SER A 775 21.28 -31.76 2.74
C SER A 775 22.00 -30.66 3.54
N LEU A 776 23.16 -30.97 4.12
CA LEU A 776 23.96 -30.00 4.89
C LEU A 776 24.61 -28.93 4.00
N ARG A 777 25.03 -29.28 2.78
CA ARG A 777 25.59 -28.32 1.81
C ARG A 777 24.60 -27.22 1.48
N TYR A 778 23.34 -27.58 1.23
CA TYR A 778 22.32 -26.59 0.90
C TYR A 778 22.01 -25.67 2.08
N ALA A 779 21.92 -26.24 3.30
CA ALA A 779 21.76 -25.45 4.51
C ALA A 779 22.94 -24.49 4.73
N ALA A 780 24.18 -24.96 4.56
CA ALA A 780 25.39 -24.15 4.74
C ALA A 780 25.49 -22.99 3.73
N ASN A 781 25.12 -23.24 2.46
CA ASN A 781 25.10 -22.19 1.44
C ASN A 781 24.05 -21.12 1.76
N ALA A 782 22.85 -21.52 2.18
CA ALA A 782 21.81 -20.58 2.57
C ALA A 782 22.25 -19.72 3.78
N VAL A 783 22.90 -20.33 4.77
CA VAL A 783 23.47 -19.63 5.93
C VAL A 783 24.46 -18.57 5.50
N PHE A 784 25.40 -18.89 4.60
CA PHE A 784 26.38 -17.90 4.13
C PHE A 784 25.72 -16.68 3.49
N ILE A 785 24.71 -16.88 2.64
CA ILE A 785 23.94 -15.77 2.05
C ILE A 785 23.19 -14.97 3.11
N CYS A 786 22.56 -15.63 4.09
CA CYS A 786 21.88 -14.95 5.20
C CYS A 786 22.86 -14.13 6.06
N LEU A 787 24.07 -14.63 6.34
CA LEU A 787 25.09 -13.89 7.08
C LEU A 787 25.60 -12.68 6.29
N ARG A 788 25.75 -12.80 4.96
CA ARG A 788 26.04 -11.64 4.10
C ARG A 788 24.90 -10.63 4.07
N ALA A 789 23.66 -11.09 4.04
CA ALA A 789 22.50 -10.21 4.15
C ALA A 789 22.45 -9.51 5.53
N ALA A 790 22.86 -10.19 6.60
CA ALA A 790 23.00 -9.60 7.93
C ALA A 790 24.07 -8.50 7.96
N ASP A 791 25.21 -8.70 7.30
CA ASP A 791 26.25 -7.67 7.15
C ASP A 791 25.75 -6.44 6.37
N LEU A 792 24.74 -6.63 5.51
CA LEU A 792 24.06 -5.57 4.77
C LEU A 792 22.89 -4.94 5.56
N GLY A 793 22.70 -5.30 6.83
CA GLY A 793 21.64 -4.77 7.70
C GLY A 793 20.25 -5.37 7.46
N ILE A 794 20.14 -6.44 6.65
CA ILE A 794 18.87 -7.12 6.39
C ILE A 794 18.63 -8.15 7.49
N ASN A 795 17.68 -7.89 8.39
CA ASN A 795 17.31 -8.76 9.51
C ASN A 795 18.53 -9.34 10.27
N PRO A 796 19.49 -8.50 10.70
CA PRO A 796 20.82 -8.95 11.10
C PRO A 796 20.78 -9.92 12.29
N GLU A 797 19.95 -9.65 13.30
CA GLU A 797 19.82 -10.53 14.47
C GLU A 797 19.26 -11.91 14.09
N LYS A 798 18.16 -11.92 13.33
CA LYS A 798 17.50 -13.16 12.86
C LYS A 798 18.44 -14.01 12.02
N TYR A 799 19.17 -13.41 11.10
CA TYR A 799 20.06 -14.15 10.19
C TYR A 799 21.35 -14.62 10.85
N ARG A 800 21.90 -13.86 11.80
CA ARG A 800 23.05 -14.31 12.62
C ARG A 800 22.68 -15.49 13.51
N GLU A 801 21.52 -15.41 14.18
CA GLU A 801 21.03 -16.49 15.03
C GLU A 801 20.68 -17.74 14.22
N PHE A 802 19.99 -17.58 13.08
CA PHE A 802 19.77 -18.69 12.14
C PHE A 802 21.07 -19.33 11.67
N GLY A 803 22.06 -18.51 11.29
CA GLY A 803 23.36 -19.00 10.87
C GLY A 803 24.08 -19.82 11.94
N LYS A 804 24.05 -19.34 13.18
CA LYS A 804 24.60 -20.05 14.34
C LYS A 804 23.94 -21.42 14.52
N GLN A 805 22.61 -21.47 14.55
CA GLN A 805 21.84 -22.71 14.75
C GLN A 805 22.18 -23.79 13.70
N GLN A 806 22.24 -23.43 12.42
CA GLN A 806 22.51 -24.40 11.35
C GLN A 806 23.96 -24.89 11.34
N ILE A 807 24.93 -24.01 11.59
CA ILE A 807 26.34 -24.44 11.70
C ILE A 807 26.52 -25.32 12.94
N HIS A 808 25.91 -24.97 14.06
CA HIS A 808 25.94 -25.77 15.28
C HIS A 808 25.30 -27.16 15.12
N TYR A 809 24.22 -27.27 14.36
CA TYR A 809 23.66 -28.56 13.96
C TYR A 809 24.72 -29.45 13.27
N MET A 810 25.46 -28.88 12.31
CA MET A 810 26.52 -29.60 11.57
C MET A 810 27.69 -29.99 12.49
N LEU A 811 27.99 -29.16 13.48
CA LEU A 811 29.13 -29.32 14.38
C LEU A 811 28.87 -30.32 15.52
N GLY A 812 27.64 -30.43 16.04
CA GLY A 812 27.39 -31.39 17.11
C GLY A 812 26.15 -31.22 17.98
N ASP A 813 25.46 -30.08 17.94
CA ASP A 813 24.44 -29.72 18.95
C ASP A 813 23.26 -30.71 19.03
N THR A 814 23.10 -31.55 18.00
CA THR A 814 22.02 -32.54 17.90
C THR A 814 22.42 -33.97 18.29
N GLY A 815 23.61 -34.14 18.88
CA GLY A 815 24.12 -35.38 19.46
C GLY A 815 25.20 -36.11 18.65
N ARG A 816 25.54 -35.60 17.46
CA ARG A 816 26.72 -36.04 16.68
C ARG A 816 27.22 -34.93 15.76
N SER A 817 28.49 -34.98 15.38
CA SER A 817 29.03 -34.14 14.31
C SER A 817 28.74 -34.75 12.94
N TYR A 818 28.64 -33.89 11.93
CA TYR A 818 28.63 -34.28 10.51
C TYR A 818 29.91 -33.83 9.78
N VAL A 819 30.92 -33.36 10.52
CA VAL A 819 32.21 -32.96 9.98
C VAL A 819 33.23 -34.04 10.34
N VAL A 820 33.84 -34.66 9.32
CA VAL A 820 34.79 -35.77 9.49
C VAL A 820 35.96 -35.34 10.38
N GLY A 821 36.24 -36.12 11.42
CA GLY A 821 37.35 -35.89 12.35
C GLY A 821 37.12 -34.75 13.36
N PHE A 822 35.89 -34.24 13.50
CA PHE A 822 35.55 -33.15 14.41
C PHE A 822 34.40 -33.52 15.36
N GLY A 823 34.44 -33.04 16.60
CA GLY A 823 33.32 -33.16 17.54
C GLY A 823 33.02 -34.58 18.03
N VAL A 824 31.78 -34.81 18.45
CA VAL A 824 31.32 -36.07 19.04
C VAL A 824 30.74 -36.98 17.95
N ASN A 825 31.18 -38.25 17.89
CA ASN A 825 30.67 -39.25 16.94
C ASN A 825 30.64 -38.79 15.46
N PRO A 826 31.77 -38.28 14.90
CA PRO A 826 31.82 -37.86 13.50
C PRO A 826 31.73 -39.04 12.53
N PRO A 827 31.38 -38.78 11.25
CA PRO A 827 31.46 -39.77 10.19
C PRO A 827 32.88 -40.35 10.08
N GLN A 828 32.97 -41.68 10.05
CA GLN A 828 34.23 -42.42 9.92
C GLN A 828 34.35 -43.11 8.56
N ARG A 829 33.26 -43.20 7.79
CA ARG A 829 33.22 -43.86 6.49
C ARG A 829 32.70 -42.94 5.38
N PRO A 830 33.28 -41.74 5.17
CA PRO A 830 32.88 -40.90 4.04
C PRO A 830 33.13 -41.63 2.71
N HIS A 831 32.24 -41.43 1.74
CA HIS A 831 32.32 -41.96 0.38
C HIS A 831 33.47 -41.28 -0.38
N HIS A 832 34.72 -41.66 -0.07
CA HIS A 832 35.91 -41.01 -0.58
C HIS A 832 37.07 -42.01 -0.73
N ALA A 833 37.45 -42.28 -1.98
CA ALA A 833 38.31 -43.38 -2.38
C ALA A 833 39.71 -43.34 -1.74
N SER A 834 40.39 -42.20 -1.76
CA SER A 834 41.76 -42.14 -1.22
C SER A 834 41.80 -42.32 0.29
N SER A 835 40.78 -41.82 1.00
CA SER A 835 40.71 -42.02 2.45
C SER A 835 40.37 -43.44 2.87
N SER A 836 39.67 -44.20 2.01
CA SER A 836 39.38 -45.62 2.27
C SER A 836 40.56 -46.54 1.98
N CYS A 837 41.57 -46.10 1.23
CA CYS A 837 42.75 -46.90 0.94
C CYS A 837 43.66 -47.06 2.16
N LYS A 838 44.25 -48.25 2.32
CA LYS A 838 45.35 -48.48 3.26
C LYS A 838 46.65 -47.85 2.71
N PRO A 839 47.63 -47.49 3.57
CA PRO A 839 48.93 -46.99 3.12
C PRO A 839 49.64 -47.99 2.19
N ALA A 840 50.35 -47.47 1.18
CA ALA A 840 51.23 -48.28 0.33
C ALA A 840 52.26 -49.04 1.19
N PRO A 841 52.62 -50.29 0.85
CA PRO A 841 52.36 -50.98 -0.43
C PRO A 841 51.07 -51.82 -0.48
N ALA A 842 50.15 -51.67 0.49
CA ALA A 842 48.88 -52.41 0.45
C ALA A 842 48.09 -52.07 -0.82
N THR A 843 47.48 -53.08 -1.44
CA THR A 843 46.58 -52.90 -2.58
C THR A 843 45.33 -52.14 -2.12
N CYS A 844 44.89 -51.15 -2.91
CA CYS A 844 43.61 -50.48 -2.71
C CYS A 844 42.66 -50.85 -3.85
N ASP A 845 41.52 -51.46 -3.53
CA ASP A 845 40.54 -51.91 -4.51
C ASP A 845 39.09 -51.85 -3.98
N TRP A 846 38.15 -52.45 -4.70
CA TRP A 846 36.73 -52.46 -4.33
C TRP A 846 36.45 -53.16 -2.98
N SER A 847 37.36 -53.98 -2.47
CA SER A 847 37.23 -54.54 -1.12
C SER A 847 37.37 -53.48 -0.03
N ASP A 848 38.17 -52.44 -0.24
CA ASP A 848 38.27 -51.31 0.70
C ASP A 848 37.04 -50.41 0.64
N PHE A 849 36.42 -50.26 -0.55
CA PHE A 849 35.14 -49.59 -0.68
C PHE A 849 34.04 -50.29 0.14
N HIS A 850 33.97 -51.61 0.06
CA HIS A 850 32.99 -52.45 0.78
C HIS A 850 33.36 -52.80 2.22
N SER A 851 34.50 -52.31 2.72
CA SER A 851 34.95 -52.63 4.07
C SER A 851 33.99 -52.04 5.12
N PRO A 852 33.53 -52.82 6.12
CA PRO A 852 32.75 -52.28 7.23
C PRO A 852 33.63 -51.49 8.22
N ASP A 853 34.95 -51.50 8.08
CA ASP A 853 35.84 -50.74 8.94
C ASP A 853 35.79 -49.23 8.60
N PRO A 854 36.13 -48.34 9.55
CA PRO A 854 36.42 -46.94 9.29
C PRO A 854 37.41 -46.74 8.14
N ASN A 855 37.34 -45.59 7.46
CA ASN A 855 38.37 -45.19 6.51
C ASN A 855 39.74 -45.17 7.22
N PRO A 856 40.79 -45.84 6.69
CA PRO A 856 42.12 -45.84 7.29
C PRO A 856 42.72 -44.44 7.48
N HIS A 857 42.33 -43.49 6.64
CA HIS A 857 42.72 -42.09 6.75
C HIS A 857 41.52 -41.21 7.11
N VAL A 858 41.68 -40.37 8.14
CA VAL A 858 40.66 -39.39 8.52
C VAL A 858 40.70 -38.22 7.54
N LEU A 859 39.61 -37.99 6.83
CA LEU A 859 39.45 -36.86 5.89
C LEU A 859 39.03 -35.59 6.65
N TYR A 860 39.94 -35.06 7.47
CA TYR A 860 39.65 -33.94 8.39
C TYR A 860 38.92 -32.77 7.72
N GLY A 861 37.83 -32.33 8.34
CA GLY A 861 37.10 -31.13 7.96
C GLY A 861 36.07 -31.33 6.85
N ALA A 862 35.99 -32.51 6.22
CA ALA A 862 34.99 -32.77 5.19
C ALA A 862 33.57 -32.77 5.78
N LEU A 863 32.68 -31.98 5.20
CA LEU A 863 31.25 -32.01 5.51
C LEU A 863 30.58 -33.10 4.66
N VAL A 864 29.99 -34.10 5.31
CA VAL A 864 29.26 -35.15 4.59
C VAL A 864 27.90 -34.65 4.08
N GLY A 865 27.25 -35.40 3.19
CA GLY A 865 25.93 -35.03 2.67
C GLY A 865 24.89 -34.81 3.76
N GLY A 866 24.88 -35.65 4.79
CA GLY A 866 24.13 -35.46 6.02
C GLY A 866 22.86 -36.30 6.13
N PRO A 867 21.97 -35.97 7.09
CA PRO A 867 20.80 -36.77 7.38
C PRO A 867 19.70 -36.58 6.33
N ASP A 868 18.74 -37.49 6.34
CA ASP A 868 17.46 -37.28 5.65
C ASP A 868 16.55 -36.31 6.42
N ALA A 869 15.34 -36.12 5.88
CA ALA A 869 14.32 -35.22 6.42
C ALA A 869 13.92 -35.47 7.88
N ASN A 870 14.25 -36.64 8.46
CA ASN A 870 13.87 -37.02 9.82
C ASN A 870 15.08 -37.12 10.77
N ASP A 871 16.19 -36.47 10.43
CA ASP A 871 17.47 -36.56 11.16
C ASP A 871 18.11 -37.94 11.16
N TRP A 872 17.63 -38.87 10.31
CA TRP A 872 18.19 -40.20 10.24
C TRP A 872 19.45 -40.20 9.37
N TYR A 873 20.55 -40.68 9.95
CA TYR A 873 21.85 -40.78 9.30
C TYR A 873 22.59 -42.04 9.75
N GLU A 874 23.10 -42.77 8.77
CA GLU A 874 23.93 -43.95 8.93
C GLU A 874 25.31 -43.69 8.31
N ASP A 875 26.38 -44.01 9.04
CA ASP A 875 27.76 -43.81 8.59
C ASP A 875 28.22 -45.01 7.75
N LYS A 876 27.86 -44.98 6.46
CA LYS A 876 28.04 -46.07 5.51
C LYS A 876 28.67 -45.54 4.21
N ARG A 877 29.82 -46.10 3.84
CA ARG A 877 30.60 -45.65 2.68
C ARG A 877 29.84 -45.76 1.37
N GLU A 878 29.01 -46.79 1.22
CA GLU A 878 28.23 -47.00 0.00
C GLU A 878 27.02 -46.08 -0.12
N ASP A 879 26.58 -45.45 0.98
CA ASP A 879 25.52 -44.43 0.96
C ASP A 879 26.12 -43.09 0.52
N TYR A 880 26.28 -42.94 -0.79
CA TYR A 880 26.74 -41.70 -1.41
C TYR A 880 25.74 -40.54 -1.24
N VAL A 881 24.52 -40.75 -0.75
CA VAL A 881 23.61 -39.61 -0.49
C VAL A 881 23.98 -38.95 0.84
N LYS A 882 24.18 -39.78 1.87
CA LYS A 882 24.46 -39.29 3.24
C LYS A 882 25.94 -39.08 3.52
N ASN A 883 26.82 -39.88 2.90
CA ASN A 883 28.26 -39.92 3.19
C ASN A 883 29.14 -39.36 2.07
N GLU A 884 28.57 -38.85 0.97
CA GLU A 884 29.35 -38.12 -0.02
C GLU A 884 29.97 -36.86 0.59
N VAL A 885 31.16 -36.53 0.10
CA VAL A 885 31.95 -35.36 0.45
C VAL A 885 32.39 -34.70 -0.84
N ALA A 886 32.32 -33.38 -0.92
CA ALA A 886 32.69 -32.65 -2.11
C ALA A 886 33.21 -31.24 -1.76
N THR A 887 33.97 -30.64 -2.68
CA THR A 887 34.52 -29.29 -2.47
C THR A 887 33.42 -28.24 -2.34
N ASP A 888 32.30 -28.37 -3.06
CA ASP A 888 31.17 -27.46 -2.95
C ASP A 888 30.40 -27.61 -1.64
N TYR A 889 30.44 -28.79 -0.99
CA TYR A 889 29.80 -29.01 0.32
C TYR A 889 30.49 -28.17 1.39
N ASN A 890 31.81 -28.03 1.27
CA ASN A 890 32.64 -27.27 2.21
C ASN A 890 32.69 -25.77 1.93
N ALA A 891 32.40 -25.29 0.72
CA ALA A 891 32.59 -23.89 0.32
C ALA A 891 31.71 -22.91 1.12
N GLY A 892 30.39 -23.12 1.13
CA GLY A 892 29.47 -22.30 1.94
C GLY A 892 29.67 -22.51 3.43
N PHE A 893 29.93 -23.75 3.86
CA PHE A 893 30.20 -24.11 5.26
C PHE A 893 31.41 -23.36 5.83
N GLN A 894 32.55 -23.40 5.16
CA GLN A 894 33.76 -22.71 5.59
C GLN A 894 33.56 -21.20 5.65
N SER A 895 32.87 -20.64 4.65
CA SER A 895 32.59 -19.20 4.58
C SER A 895 31.63 -18.74 5.69
N ALA A 896 30.62 -19.55 6.00
CA ALA A 896 29.69 -19.31 7.11
C ALA A 896 30.39 -19.40 8.47
N VAL A 897 31.29 -20.37 8.67
CA VAL A 897 32.10 -20.48 9.91
C VAL A 897 32.98 -19.23 10.08
N ALA A 898 33.60 -18.73 9.01
CA ALA A 898 34.38 -17.49 9.07
C ALA A 898 33.53 -16.27 9.43
N ALA A 899 32.34 -16.13 8.82
CA ALA A 899 31.40 -15.05 9.12
C ALA A 899 30.88 -15.11 10.57
N LEU A 900 30.61 -16.30 11.12
CA LEU A 900 30.25 -16.44 12.52
C LEU A 900 31.43 -16.13 13.46
N ARG A 901 32.66 -16.51 13.08
CA ARG A 901 33.86 -16.19 13.85
C ARG A 901 34.07 -14.68 13.95
N SER A 902 33.84 -13.91 12.89
CA SER A 902 33.97 -12.44 12.93
C SER A 902 32.96 -11.75 13.84
N LEU A 903 31.88 -12.42 14.25
CA LEU A 903 30.90 -11.88 15.22
C LEU A 903 31.33 -12.08 16.68
N THR A 904 32.44 -12.80 16.90
CA THR A 904 32.93 -13.17 18.24
C THR A 904 34.22 -12.42 18.58
N ASP A 905 34.15 -11.10 18.62
CA ASP A 905 35.22 -10.31 19.24
C ASP A 905 35.11 -10.44 20.77
N CYS A 906 35.96 -11.29 21.32
CA CYS A 906 36.60 -10.98 22.59
C CYS A 906 37.40 -9.70 22.38
N GLY A 907 37.16 -8.68 23.20
CA GLY A 907 37.72 -7.35 23.00
C GLY A 907 39.23 -7.31 22.73
N ALA A 908 39.59 -6.39 21.83
CA ALA A 908 40.84 -5.66 21.84
C ALA A 908 40.50 -4.17 21.77
#